data_AF-A0A5C9CTX9-F1
#
_entry.id   AF-A0A5C9CTX9-F1
#
_cell.length_a   1.000
_cell.length_b   1.000
_cell.length_c   1.000
_cell.angle_alpha   90.00
_cell.angle_beta   90.00
_cell.angle_gamma   90.00
#
_symmetry.space_group_name_H-M   'P 1'
#
loop_
_entity.id
_entity.type
_entity.pdbx_description
1 polymer ?
#
loop_
_entity_poly.entity_id
_entity_poly.type
_entity_poly.pdbx_seq_one_letter_code
_entity_poly.pdbx_strand_id
1 'polypeptide(L)'
;MAPYPHLLEPLNLGFTTLPNRVLMGSMHVGLEEVKDGFARMAAFYAERAKGGVGLIVTGGIAPNDRGRPMPGGARMTTPEDAAKHKPVTDAVHQAGGKIAMQILHFGRYAYHENLVAPSALKAPINPLKPQALSTEEVYQTVDDYARCAELAQSAGYDGVEIMGSEGYLINEFIAARTNQRDDEWGGSYTNRIRFPVDIVRRTREKVGPNFIIIFRLSMLDLVEGGSTLEEVVELAQAIEAAGASIINTGIGWHEARIPTIATKVPRAAWAWVTKQLKGKVNIPLVATNRINTPEVAEQLLADGFCDMVSMARPFLADPLFVQKAAAGKANEINTCIGCNQACLDHTFGGKITSCLVNPRACHETLINLPERQTRERIAVVGAGPAGLSFATAAAQCGFEVTLFDAASEIGGQFNVAKQVPGKEEFVETLRYFGKQIELTGVTLKLGQRVSAQDLAAAGYQQVVLATGITPRTPPIDGIHHPKVLSYLDVLRDKKPVGKTVALIGAGGIGFDTAEFLMHEGVSPSQSPIKFFAEWGVDTTYAERGGLKEAIIEKAPRKLTLLQRKANKVGDGLGKTTGWIHRTSLKNRQVDMLSGVTYRRIDDEGLHITVGDREMTLAVDNVVLCAGQEPQRELQADLQAAGVTVHLIGGADKAEELDAKRAIKQGLELAVALASSPSPEDLQAKSTSSAGTSSASSSQNKSDSGYTALTVSLSDHIATITLNRPDKANAMNLAMWHELRQAFQWVDRTPEARVAILQGEGKLFTSGIDLQMMMGLSDTIQNDCEARTRENLRQVILDLQDTLTSLERCRKPVLAAVHGACIGGGIDLITCADMRYCSVDASFSIKEIDIGMTADVGTLQRLPKLIGEGMARELAYTGRKFSAAEALDMRLVNRVFDSREALQAGVRELATSIAAKSPLAVRGVKEMINYARDHTVADGLNYIATWNAAMLMSNDLQEAMMANMGKRQPVFKD
;
A
#
# COMPACT_ATOMS: atom_id res chain seq x y z
N MET A 1 -13.04 -12.10 -39.23
CA MET A 1 -12.20 -12.97 -38.36
C MET A 1 -11.93 -12.23 -37.07
N ALA A 2 -11.84 -12.92 -35.93
CA ALA A 2 -11.37 -12.30 -34.70
C ALA A 2 -9.93 -11.77 -34.90
N PRO A 3 -9.53 -10.64 -34.29
CA PRO A 3 -8.21 -10.04 -34.52
C PRO A 3 -7.02 -10.90 -34.05
N TYR A 4 -7.25 -11.76 -33.06
CA TYR A 4 -6.23 -12.64 -32.45
C TYR A 4 -6.78 -14.09 -32.38
N PRO A 5 -6.89 -14.79 -33.52
CA PRO A 5 -7.55 -16.08 -33.59
C PRO A 5 -6.87 -17.17 -32.74
N HIS A 6 -5.55 -17.16 -32.61
CA HIS A 6 -4.84 -18.17 -31.79
C HIS A 6 -4.98 -17.89 -30.30
N LEU A 7 -4.87 -16.62 -29.88
CA LEU A 7 -5.04 -16.19 -28.50
C LEU A 7 -6.42 -16.55 -27.95
N LEU A 8 -7.45 -16.39 -28.78
CA LEU A 8 -8.85 -16.56 -28.42
C LEU A 8 -9.38 -17.98 -28.68
N GLU A 9 -8.54 -18.89 -29.17
CA GLU A 9 -8.93 -20.27 -29.42
C GLU A 9 -9.15 -21.02 -28.08
N PRO A 10 -10.27 -21.72 -27.89
CA PRO A 10 -10.48 -22.57 -26.73
C PRO A 10 -9.42 -23.68 -26.62
N LEU A 11 -9.10 -24.09 -25.39
CA LEU A 11 -8.20 -25.23 -25.11
C LEU A 11 -8.95 -26.32 -24.36
N ASN A 12 -9.03 -27.51 -24.94
CA ASN A 12 -9.61 -28.69 -24.31
C ASN A 12 -8.57 -29.45 -23.49
N LEU A 13 -8.83 -29.65 -22.19
CA LEU A 13 -8.00 -30.43 -21.26
C LEU A 13 -8.53 -31.87 -21.06
N GLY A 14 -9.41 -32.33 -21.92
CA GLY A 14 -10.09 -33.63 -21.88
C GLY A 14 -11.34 -33.62 -21.00
N PHE A 15 -11.21 -33.22 -19.74
CA PHE A 15 -12.32 -33.19 -18.77
C PHE A 15 -12.96 -31.80 -18.59
N THR A 16 -12.33 -30.76 -19.12
CA THR A 16 -12.83 -29.38 -19.09
C THR A 16 -12.22 -28.57 -20.24
N THR A 17 -12.82 -27.43 -20.57
CA THR A 17 -12.35 -26.53 -21.63
C THR A 17 -12.09 -25.15 -21.07
N LEU A 18 -10.92 -24.58 -21.37
CA LEU A 18 -10.62 -23.18 -21.14
C LEU A 18 -11.12 -22.37 -22.34
N PRO A 19 -11.75 -21.20 -22.13
CA PRO A 19 -12.39 -20.46 -23.23
C PRO A 19 -11.40 -19.79 -24.19
N ASN A 20 -10.13 -19.66 -23.80
CA ASN A 20 -9.05 -19.10 -24.61
C ASN A 20 -7.67 -19.53 -24.09
N ARG A 21 -6.59 -19.11 -24.75
CA ARG A 21 -5.20 -19.49 -24.46
C ARG A 21 -4.51 -18.60 -23.43
N VAL A 22 -5.26 -17.86 -22.61
CA VAL A 22 -4.70 -16.89 -21.66
C VAL A 22 -4.83 -17.36 -20.21
N LEU A 23 -3.67 -17.44 -19.54
CA LEU A 23 -3.56 -17.69 -18.12
C LEU A 23 -3.17 -16.39 -17.38
N MET A 24 -3.93 -16.00 -16.37
CA MET A 24 -3.50 -14.97 -15.41
C MET A 24 -2.50 -15.60 -14.45
N GLY A 25 -1.22 -15.23 -14.60
CA GLY A 25 -0.13 -15.79 -13.83
C GLY A 25 -0.23 -15.47 -12.35
N SER A 26 0.22 -16.41 -11.51
CA SER A 26 0.22 -16.26 -10.05
C SER A 26 0.88 -14.95 -9.61
N MET A 27 0.20 -14.24 -8.70
CA MET A 27 0.67 -13.01 -8.07
C MET A 27 0.27 -13.02 -6.59
N HIS A 28 1.25 -12.99 -5.70
CA HIS A 28 1.02 -12.73 -4.29
C HIS A 28 0.75 -11.23 -4.11
N VAL A 29 -0.51 -10.87 -3.86
CA VAL A 29 -0.97 -9.47 -3.91
C VAL A 29 -0.97 -8.78 -2.55
N GLY A 30 -0.75 -9.53 -1.47
CA GLY A 30 -0.79 -9.07 -0.08
C GLY A 30 -2.22 -8.88 0.44
N LEU A 31 -3.24 -9.30 -0.32
CA LEU A 31 -4.62 -9.35 0.16
C LEU A 31 -4.88 -10.64 0.95
N GLU A 32 -4.02 -11.64 0.78
CA GLU A 32 -4.12 -12.94 1.41
C GLU A 32 -3.94 -12.84 2.95
N GLU A 33 -3.21 -11.81 3.42
CA GLU A 33 -2.86 -11.61 4.84
C GLU A 33 -3.61 -10.47 5.54
N VAL A 34 -4.41 -9.66 4.83
CA VAL A 34 -5.08 -8.49 5.43
C VAL A 34 -6.51 -8.80 5.86
N LYS A 35 -7.00 -8.05 6.85
CA LYS A 35 -8.41 -8.09 7.26
C LYS A 35 -9.31 -7.81 6.05
N ASP A 36 -10.38 -8.60 5.92
CA ASP A 36 -11.35 -8.54 4.81
C ASP A 36 -10.72 -8.75 3.41
N GLY A 37 -9.50 -9.30 3.38
CA GLY A 37 -8.72 -9.51 2.16
C GLY A 37 -9.38 -10.45 1.15
N PHE A 38 -10.06 -11.50 1.62
CA PHE A 38 -10.78 -12.44 0.75
C PHE A 38 -11.93 -11.78 -0.02
N ALA A 39 -12.68 -10.85 0.59
CA ALA A 39 -13.74 -10.12 -0.11
C ALA A 39 -13.16 -9.21 -1.22
N ARG A 40 -12.00 -8.58 -0.94
CA ARG A 40 -11.28 -7.76 -1.93
C ARG A 40 -10.70 -8.63 -3.05
N MET A 41 -10.16 -9.80 -2.72
CA MET A 41 -9.68 -10.77 -3.72
C MET A 41 -10.83 -11.27 -4.60
N ALA A 42 -12.01 -11.51 -4.03
CA ALA A 42 -13.19 -11.91 -4.79
C ALA A 42 -13.52 -10.88 -5.88
N ALA A 43 -13.59 -9.59 -5.51
CA ALA A 43 -13.80 -8.51 -6.47
C ALA A 43 -12.66 -8.40 -7.51
N PHE A 44 -11.41 -8.46 -7.05
CA PHE A 44 -10.22 -8.40 -7.89
C PHE A 44 -10.24 -9.49 -8.98
N TYR A 45 -10.38 -10.75 -8.60
CA TYR A 45 -10.37 -11.86 -9.56
C TYR A 45 -11.65 -11.92 -10.40
N ALA A 46 -12.81 -11.55 -9.86
CA ALA A 46 -14.06 -11.49 -10.62
C ALA A 46 -13.99 -10.45 -11.76
N GLU A 47 -13.34 -9.29 -11.57
CA GLU A 47 -13.17 -8.30 -12.64
C GLU A 47 -12.32 -8.85 -13.80
N ARG A 48 -11.32 -9.70 -13.52
CA ARG A 48 -10.47 -10.33 -14.54
C ARG A 48 -11.19 -11.50 -15.24
N ALA A 49 -11.98 -12.27 -14.49
CA ALA A 49 -12.86 -13.28 -15.05
C ALA A 49 -13.87 -12.67 -16.04
N LYS A 50 -14.55 -11.58 -15.64
CA LYS A 50 -15.44 -10.80 -16.53
C LYS A 50 -14.70 -10.23 -17.73
N GLY A 51 -13.43 -9.83 -17.54
CA GLY A 51 -12.54 -9.38 -18.60
C GLY A 51 -12.09 -10.47 -19.59
N GLY A 52 -12.51 -11.73 -19.38
CA GLY A 52 -12.33 -12.82 -20.33
C GLY A 52 -11.09 -13.69 -20.11
N VAL A 53 -10.46 -13.68 -18.93
CA VAL A 53 -9.32 -14.56 -18.64
C VAL A 53 -9.71 -16.04 -18.73
N GLY A 54 -8.92 -16.84 -19.45
CA GLY A 54 -9.17 -18.27 -19.62
C GLY A 54 -8.98 -19.11 -18.35
N LEU A 55 -7.88 -18.87 -17.62
CA LEU A 55 -7.62 -19.49 -16.32
C LEU A 55 -6.87 -18.52 -15.40
N ILE A 56 -7.36 -18.33 -14.19
CA ILE A 56 -6.71 -17.50 -13.16
C ILE A 56 -5.89 -18.38 -12.22
N VAL A 57 -4.71 -17.92 -11.80
CA VAL A 57 -3.95 -18.55 -10.72
C VAL A 57 -3.75 -17.55 -9.58
N THR A 58 -4.07 -17.95 -8.35
CA THR A 58 -3.89 -17.09 -7.15
C THR A 58 -2.43 -16.78 -6.86
N GLY A 59 -2.17 -15.87 -5.93
CA GLY A 59 -0.90 -15.84 -5.21
C GLY A 59 -0.58 -17.16 -4.50
N GLY A 60 0.70 -17.38 -4.22
CA GLY A 60 1.19 -18.59 -3.56
C GLY A 60 0.70 -18.71 -2.12
N ILE A 61 0.13 -19.86 -1.78
CA ILE A 61 -0.43 -20.19 -0.46
C ILE A 61 0.30 -21.42 0.08
N ALA A 62 0.73 -21.35 1.35
CA ALA A 62 1.56 -22.38 1.93
C ALA A 62 0.79 -23.68 2.23
N PRO A 63 1.37 -24.86 1.96
CA PRO A 63 0.77 -26.15 2.29
C PRO A 63 0.86 -26.48 3.79
N ASN A 64 1.81 -25.87 4.51
CA ASN A 64 2.01 -26.02 5.95
C ASN A 64 2.64 -24.76 6.56
N ASP A 65 2.77 -24.70 7.88
CA ASP A 65 3.26 -23.51 8.57
C ASP A 65 4.73 -23.17 8.28
N ARG A 66 5.58 -24.17 8.00
CA ARG A 66 7.02 -23.96 7.65
C ARG A 66 7.19 -23.44 6.23
N GLY A 67 6.17 -23.58 5.39
CA GLY A 67 6.15 -23.10 4.01
C GLY A 67 5.73 -21.66 3.83
N ARG A 68 5.37 -20.95 4.90
CA ARG A 68 4.88 -19.58 4.82
C ARG A 68 5.99 -18.59 4.45
N PRO A 69 5.66 -17.46 3.79
CA PRO A 69 6.64 -16.41 3.49
C PRO A 69 7.21 -15.74 4.75
N MET A 70 6.38 -15.59 5.77
CA MET A 70 6.67 -14.91 7.04
C MET A 70 5.63 -15.34 8.09
N PRO A 71 5.83 -15.04 9.39
CA PRO A 71 4.83 -15.35 10.41
C PRO A 71 3.48 -14.71 10.07
N GLY A 72 2.40 -15.50 10.08
CA GLY A 72 1.06 -15.05 9.71
C GLY A 72 0.73 -15.08 8.21
N GLY A 73 1.66 -15.46 7.34
CA GLY A 73 1.41 -15.57 5.89
C GLY A 73 0.32 -16.58 5.50
N ALA A 74 -0.23 -16.45 4.30
CA ALA A 74 -1.29 -17.33 3.82
C ALA A 74 -0.92 -18.82 3.83
N ARG A 75 -1.87 -19.66 4.24
CA ARG A 75 -1.78 -21.13 4.21
C ARG A 75 -3.13 -21.76 3.92
N MET A 76 -3.13 -23.03 3.53
CA MET A 76 -4.32 -23.85 3.36
C MET A 76 -4.12 -25.19 4.07
N THR A 77 -4.44 -25.25 5.36
CA THR A 77 -4.12 -26.41 6.22
C THR A 77 -5.35 -27.06 6.87
N THR A 78 -6.43 -26.30 7.00
CA THR A 78 -7.67 -26.74 7.64
C THR A 78 -8.91 -26.44 6.80
N PRO A 79 -10.05 -27.11 7.06
CA PRO A 79 -11.33 -26.76 6.42
C PRO A 79 -11.76 -25.30 6.65
N GLU A 80 -11.39 -24.69 7.77
CA GLU A 80 -11.67 -23.29 8.06
C GLU A 80 -10.84 -22.34 7.17
N ASP A 81 -9.61 -22.73 6.83
CA ASP A 81 -8.84 -22.01 5.81
C ASP A 81 -9.57 -22.12 4.46
N ALA A 82 -10.00 -23.32 4.05
CA ALA A 82 -10.74 -23.54 2.80
C ALA A 82 -12.03 -22.71 2.71
N ALA A 83 -12.80 -22.63 3.80
CA ALA A 83 -14.03 -21.86 3.87
C ALA A 83 -13.83 -20.36 3.57
N LYS A 84 -12.67 -19.77 3.93
CA LYS A 84 -12.36 -18.36 3.65
C LYS A 84 -12.13 -18.10 2.15
N HIS A 85 -11.70 -19.11 1.40
CA HIS A 85 -11.45 -19.00 -0.04
C HIS A 85 -12.71 -19.13 -0.87
N LYS A 86 -13.76 -19.79 -0.36
CA LYS A 86 -15.01 -20.03 -1.09
C LYS A 86 -15.66 -18.78 -1.69
N PRO A 87 -15.72 -17.63 -0.99
CA PRO A 87 -16.23 -16.39 -1.59
C PRO A 87 -15.44 -15.92 -2.84
N VAL A 88 -14.14 -16.24 -2.92
CA VAL A 88 -13.29 -15.88 -4.07
C VAL A 88 -13.61 -16.74 -5.27
N THR A 89 -13.69 -18.06 -5.08
CA THR A 89 -14.01 -19.02 -6.15
C THR A 89 -15.44 -18.80 -6.65
N ASP A 90 -16.41 -18.63 -5.75
CA ASP A 90 -17.80 -18.32 -6.08
C ASP A 90 -17.91 -17.06 -6.95
N ALA A 91 -17.18 -15.98 -6.61
CA ALA A 91 -17.22 -14.73 -7.37
C ALA A 91 -16.61 -14.89 -8.78
N VAL A 92 -15.55 -15.68 -8.93
CA VAL A 92 -14.95 -15.99 -10.24
C VAL A 92 -15.88 -16.83 -11.10
N HIS A 93 -16.52 -17.85 -10.53
CA HIS A 93 -17.45 -18.71 -11.24
C HIS A 93 -18.73 -17.97 -11.65
N GLN A 94 -19.26 -17.10 -10.78
CA GLN A 94 -20.38 -16.22 -11.12
C GLN A 94 -20.04 -15.24 -12.27
N ALA A 95 -18.77 -14.86 -12.39
CA ALA A 95 -18.25 -14.07 -13.50
C ALA A 95 -17.96 -14.90 -14.77
N GLY A 96 -18.17 -16.22 -14.74
CA GLY A 96 -17.94 -17.13 -15.87
C GLY A 96 -16.47 -17.55 -16.06
N GLY A 97 -15.59 -17.28 -15.10
CA GLY A 97 -14.17 -17.64 -15.17
C GLY A 97 -13.84 -18.96 -14.48
N LYS A 98 -12.55 -19.35 -14.58
CA LYS A 98 -11.95 -20.48 -13.85
C LYS A 98 -10.77 -20.01 -13.02
N ILE A 99 -10.56 -20.62 -11.86
CA ILE A 99 -9.45 -20.27 -10.97
C ILE A 99 -8.79 -21.49 -10.34
N ALA A 100 -7.46 -21.48 -10.33
CA ALA A 100 -6.62 -22.44 -9.63
C ALA A 100 -5.88 -21.77 -8.46
N MET A 101 -5.67 -22.51 -7.38
CA MET A 101 -4.89 -22.04 -6.24
C MET A 101 -3.42 -22.42 -6.41
N GLN A 102 -2.48 -21.46 -6.31
CA GLN A 102 -1.06 -21.83 -6.29
C GLN A 102 -0.66 -22.34 -4.90
N ILE A 103 -0.12 -23.55 -4.83
CA ILE A 103 0.51 -24.12 -3.65
C ILE A 103 2.00 -23.81 -3.70
N LEU A 104 2.48 -23.02 -2.74
CA LEU A 104 3.86 -22.54 -2.69
C LEU A 104 4.44 -22.71 -1.28
N HIS A 105 5.53 -23.46 -1.17
CA HIS A 105 6.36 -23.53 0.02
C HIS A 105 7.63 -22.69 -0.17
N PHE A 106 7.82 -21.64 0.63
CA PHE A 106 8.91 -20.67 0.44
C PHE A 106 10.32 -21.20 0.70
N GLY A 107 10.45 -22.35 1.37
CA GLY A 107 11.73 -23.04 1.53
C GLY A 107 12.76 -22.15 2.22
N ARG A 108 13.99 -22.10 1.70
CA ARG A 108 15.05 -21.26 2.27
C ARG A 108 14.84 -19.76 2.06
N TYR A 109 13.81 -19.35 1.35
CA TYR A 109 13.43 -17.94 1.18
C TYR A 109 12.38 -17.44 2.17
N ALA A 110 11.86 -18.30 3.06
CA ALA A 110 10.96 -17.84 4.10
C ALA A 110 11.68 -16.92 5.11
N TYR A 111 11.01 -15.86 5.56
CA TYR A 111 11.50 -14.87 6.52
C TYR A 111 11.01 -15.19 7.95
N HIS A 112 11.26 -16.42 8.40
CA HIS A 112 10.97 -16.86 9.78
C HIS A 112 11.93 -17.97 10.23
N GLU A 113 12.18 -18.09 11.54
CA GLU A 113 13.18 -19.02 12.11
C GLU A 113 12.94 -20.51 11.79
N ASN A 114 11.70 -20.89 11.50
CA ASN A 114 11.33 -22.28 11.19
C ASN A 114 11.52 -22.67 9.71
N LEU A 115 12.22 -21.85 8.93
CA LEU A 115 12.43 -22.07 7.50
C LEU A 115 13.23 -23.36 7.24
N VAL A 116 12.88 -24.05 6.16
CA VAL A 116 13.44 -25.36 5.80
C VAL A 116 13.95 -25.43 4.38
N ALA A 117 14.84 -26.39 4.14
CA ALA A 117 15.42 -26.66 2.84
C ALA A 117 15.81 -28.15 2.73
N PRO A 118 16.16 -28.65 1.54
CA PRO A 118 16.74 -29.99 1.38
C PRO A 118 18.05 -30.15 2.14
N SER A 119 18.82 -29.08 2.27
CA SER A 119 20.10 -29.03 2.99
C SER A 119 20.24 -27.68 3.72
N ALA A 120 21.02 -27.65 4.80
CA ALA A 120 21.16 -26.47 5.67
C ALA A 120 22.07 -25.38 5.05
N LEU A 121 21.73 -24.91 3.85
CA LEU A 121 22.46 -23.93 3.04
C LEU A 121 21.73 -22.59 3.02
N LYS A 122 22.32 -21.59 3.66
CA LYS A 122 21.79 -20.22 3.69
C LYS A 122 21.75 -19.59 2.29
N ALA A 123 20.62 -18.98 1.94
CA ALA A 123 20.49 -18.20 0.72
C ALA A 123 21.28 -16.87 0.80
N PRO A 124 21.94 -16.40 -0.28
CA PRO A 124 22.61 -15.10 -0.32
C PRO A 124 21.71 -13.89 -0.08
N ILE A 125 20.40 -14.04 -0.28
CA ILE A 125 19.40 -12.97 -0.12
C ILE A 125 18.62 -13.05 1.19
N ASN A 126 18.83 -14.10 2.00
CA ASN A 126 18.13 -14.30 3.26
C ASN A 126 19.14 -14.24 4.42
N PRO A 127 18.93 -13.42 5.47
CA PRO A 127 19.82 -13.43 6.62
C PRO A 127 19.80 -14.77 7.39
N LEU A 128 18.67 -15.49 7.36
CA LEU A 128 18.42 -16.72 8.12
C LEU A 128 18.99 -17.96 7.42
N LYS A 129 19.39 -18.96 8.23
CA LYS A 129 19.88 -20.26 7.75
C LYS A 129 18.77 -21.31 7.91
N PRO A 130 18.40 -22.06 6.85
CA PRO A 130 17.35 -23.06 6.95
C PRO A 130 17.78 -24.29 7.74
N GLN A 131 16.80 -24.98 8.30
CA GLN A 131 16.94 -26.34 8.80
C GLN A 131 16.85 -27.33 7.64
N ALA A 132 17.69 -28.38 7.64
CA ALA A 132 17.56 -29.46 6.68
C ALA A 132 16.39 -30.37 7.08
N LEU A 133 15.52 -30.70 6.13
CA LEU A 133 14.44 -31.67 6.36
C LEU A 133 15.00 -33.08 6.59
N SER A 134 14.46 -33.81 7.56
CA SER A 134 14.62 -35.27 7.65
C SER A 134 13.79 -35.99 6.58
N THR A 135 14.10 -37.24 6.29
CA THR A 135 13.36 -38.08 5.32
C THR A 135 11.86 -38.13 5.65
N GLU A 136 11.52 -38.30 6.92
CA GLU A 136 10.14 -38.33 7.41
C GLU A 136 9.43 -36.99 7.19
N GLU A 137 10.11 -35.87 7.43
CA GLU A 137 9.56 -34.54 7.18
C GLU A 137 9.39 -34.25 5.68
N VAL A 138 10.23 -34.83 4.81
CA VAL A 138 10.03 -34.76 3.35
C VAL A 138 8.73 -35.46 2.99
N TYR A 139 8.51 -36.70 3.44
CA TYR A 139 7.26 -37.42 3.20
C TYR A 139 6.04 -36.68 3.77
N GLN A 140 6.12 -36.15 4.99
CA GLN A 140 5.05 -35.35 5.57
C GLN A 140 4.76 -34.10 4.73
N THR A 141 5.79 -33.42 4.23
CA THR A 141 5.61 -32.26 3.36
C THR A 141 4.91 -32.65 2.05
N VAL A 142 5.24 -33.81 1.44
CA VAL A 142 4.51 -34.32 0.27
C VAL A 142 3.02 -34.49 0.59
N ASP A 143 2.69 -35.08 1.74
CA ASP A 143 1.30 -35.28 2.18
C ASP A 143 0.59 -33.95 2.47
N ASP A 144 1.29 -32.95 3.00
CA ASP A 144 0.76 -31.60 3.22
C ASP A 144 0.39 -30.92 1.88
N TYR A 145 1.19 -31.10 0.81
CA TYR A 145 0.85 -30.61 -0.53
C TYR A 145 -0.43 -31.28 -1.07
N ALA A 146 -0.56 -32.61 -0.92
CA ALA A 146 -1.75 -33.33 -1.37
C ALA A 146 -3.00 -32.92 -0.59
N ARG A 147 -2.89 -32.78 0.74
CA ARG A 147 -3.97 -32.27 1.60
C ARG A 147 -4.35 -30.83 1.26
N CYS A 148 -3.37 -29.96 1.03
CA CYS A 148 -3.60 -28.57 0.61
C CYS A 148 -4.42 -28.51 -0.70
N ALA A 149 -4.14 -29.39 -1.65
CA ALA A 149 -4.92 -29.51 -2.89
C ALA A 149 -6.34 -30.04 -2.68
N GLU A 150 -6.55 -31.02 -1.80
CA GLU A 150 -7.89 -31.49 -1.41
C GLU A 150 -8.72 -30.36 -0.78
N LEU A 151 -8.10 -29.57 0.10
CA LEU A 151 -8.74 -28.41 0.72
C LEU A 151 -9.07 -27.33 -0.33
N ALA A 152 -8.17 -27.06 -1.28
CA ALA A 152 -8.45 -26.16 -2.38
C ALA A 152 -9.63 -26.66 -3.24
N GLN A 153 -9.70 -27.96 -3.53
CA GLN A 153 -10.84 -28.56 -4.23
C GLN A 153 -12.14 -28.37 -3.42
N SER A 154 -12.11 -28.57 -2.10
CA SER A 154 -13.27 -28.34 -1.22
C SER A 154 -13.71 -26.87 -1.15
N ALA A 155 -12.79 -25.93 -1.36
CA ALA A 155 -13.07 -24.49 -1.46
C ALA A 155 -13.64 -24.08 -2.84
N GLY A 156 -13.79 -25.02 -3.78
CA GLY A 156 -14.36 -24.77 -5.10
C GLY A 156 -13.37 -24.24 -6.13
N TYR A 157 -12.05 -24.39 -5.94
CA TYR A 157 -11.11 -24.11 -7.04
C TYR A 157 -11.32 -25.11 -8.21
N ASP A 158 -11.02 -24.70 -9.45
CA ASP A 158 -11.02 -25.59 -10.63
C ASP A 158 -9.74 -26.44 -10.71
N GLY A 159 -8.73 -26.06 -9.93
CA GLY A 159 -7.42 -26.70 -9.94
C GLY A 159 -6.44 -26.13 -8.92
N VAL A 160 -5.21 -26.62 -8.99
CA VAL A 160 -4.06 -26.09 -8.26
C VAL A 160 -2.85 -25.90 -9.18
N GLU A 161 -2.01 -24.92 -8.87
CA GLU A 161 -0.66 -24.81 -9.43
C GLU A 161 0.37 -25.19 -8.38
N ILE A 162 1.14 -26.25 -8.62
CA ILE A 162 2.27 -26.65 -7.78
C ILE A 162 3.49 -25.84 -8.25
N MET A 163 3.99 -24.97 -7.36
CA MET A 163 5.09 -24.07 -7.66
C MET A 163 6.45 -24.78 -7.56
N GLY A 164 6.95 -25.27 -8.68
CA GLY A 164 8.20 -26.02 -8.82
C GLY A 164 9.41 -25.22 -9.30
N SER A 165 9.39 -23.89 -9.14
CA SER A 165 10.36 -22.99 -9.76
C SER A 165 10.83 -21.84 -8.86
N GLU A 166 11.58 -20.90 -9.43
CA GLU A 166 12.05 -19.63 -8.86
C GLU A 166 12.91 -19.76 -7.60
N GLY A 167 13.48 -20.95 -7.40
CA GLY A 167 14.33 -21.28 -6.25
C GLY A 167 13.61 -21.51 -4.94
N TYR A 168 12.29 -21.75 -4.97
CA TYR A 168 11.52 -22.20 -3.80
C TYR A 168 11.71 -23.69 -3.53
N LEU A 169 11.12 -24.21 -2.44
CA LEU A 169 11.47 -25.53 -1.87
C LEU A 169 11.57 -26.66 -2.91
N ILE A 170 10.58 -26.81 -3.78
CA ILE A 170 10.60 -27.86 -4.81
C ILE A 170 11.81 -27.70 -5.75
N ASN A 171 12.06 -26.48 -6.22
CA ASN A 171 13.21 -26.17 -7.07
C ASN A 171 14.54 -26.36 -6.32
N GLU A 172 14.55 -26.09 -5.01
CA GLU A 172 15.71 -26.34 -4.14
C GLU A 172 16.04 -27.84 -4.05
N PHE A 173 15.03 -28.73 -4.03
CA PHE A 173 15.25 -30.18 -4.10
C PHE A 173 15.82 -30.62 -5.45
N ILE A 174 15.36 -30.02 -6.54
CA ILE A 174 15.77 -30.39 -7.90
C ILE A 174 17.23 -29.98 -8.19
N ALA A 175 17.60 -28.75 -7.85
CA ALA A 175 18.89 -28.19 -8.22
C ALA A 175 20.05 -28.72 -7.36
N ALA A 176 21.12 -29.17 -8.02
CA ALA A 176 22.34 -29.63 -7.35
C ALA A 176 23.02 -28.54 -6.51
N ARG A 177 22.76 -27.26 -6.81
CA ARG A 177 23.18 -26.10 -6.01
C ARG A 177 22.76 -26.19 -4.54
N THR A 178 21.57 -26.70 -4.28
CA THR A 178 20.88 -26.58 -2.98
C THR A 178 20.62 -27.91 -2.30
N ASN A 179 20.59 -29.00 -3.06
CA ASN A 179 20.39 -30.33 -2.53
C ASN A 179 21.72 -31.09 -2.46
N GLN A 180 22.27 -31.18 -1.25
CA GLN A 180 23.50 -31.91 -0.91
C GLN A 180 23.18 -33.17 -0.08
N ARG A 181 21.96 -33.71 -0.19
CA ARG A 181 21.57 -34.91 0.55
C ARG A 181 22.20 -36.16 -0.05
N ASP A 182 22.42 -37.15 0.80
CA ASP A 182 22.97 -38.47 0.50
C ASP A 182 21.94 -39.60 0.68
N ASP A 183 20.68 -39.26 0.92
CA ASP A 183 19.54 -40.17 1.03
C ASP A 183 18.77 -40.29 -0.30
N GLU A 184 17.58 -40.90 -0.26
CA GLU A 184 16.74 -41.13 -1.44
C GLU A 184 16.18 -39.86 -2.10
N TRP A 185 16.37 -38.69 -1.47
CA TRP A 185 15.92 -37.38 -1.96
C TRP A 185 17.05 -36.53 -2.53
N GLY A 186 18.30 -37.03 -2.56
CA GLY A 186 19.46 -36.33 -3.11
C GLY A 186 20.46 -37.21 -3.84
N GLY A 187 21.61 -36.63 -4.18
CA GLY A 187 22.60 -37.27 -5.03
C GLY A 187 22.18 -37.27 -6.51
N SER A 188 21.73 -38.41 -7.03
CA SER A 188 21.37 -38.57 -8.45
C SER A 188 20.21 -37.66 -8.86
N TYR A 189 20.08 -37.32 -10.15
CA TYR A 189 18.97 -36.49 -10.60
C TYR A 189 17.62 -37.16 -10.34
N THR A 190 17.51 -38.46 -10.59
CA THR A 190 16.32 -39.28 -10.30
C THR A 190 15.86 -39.16 -8.85
N ASN A 191 16.80 -39.12 -7.88
CA ASN A 191 16.47 -38.90 -6.47
C ASN A 191 16.02 -37.45 -6.21
N ARG A 192 16.72 -36.46 -6.79
CA ARG A 192 16.39 -35.03 -6.63
C ARG A 192 15.00 -34.68 -7.16
N ILE A 193 14.54 -35.33 -8.23
CA ILE A 193 13.18 -35.14 -8.79
C ILE A 193 12.11 -36.00 -8.12
N ARG A 194 12.47 -36.92 -7.21
CA ARG A 194 11.48 -37.72 -6.47
C ARG A 194 10.47 -36.83 -5.74
N PHE A 195 10.94 -35.77 -5.11
CA PHE A 195 10.09 -34.84 -4.34
C PHE A 195 8.97 -34.19 -5.17
N PRO A 196 9.23 -33.47 -6.28
CA PRO A 196 8.17 -32.93 -7.13
C PRO A 196 7.27 -34.00 -7.76
N VAL A 197 7.83 -35.14 -8.18
CA VAL A 197 7.06 -36.21 -8.82
C VAL A 197 6.07 -36.84 -7.83
N ASP A 198 6.51 -37.13 -6.61
CA ASP A 198 5.63 -37.67 -5.57
C ASP A 198 4.56 -36.65 -5.14
N ILE A 199 4.87 -35.36 -5.09
CA ILE A 199 3.88 -34.31 -4.84
C ILE A 199 2.78 -34.36 -5.90
N VAL A 200 3.13 -34.31 -7.19
CA VAL A 200 2.13 -34.32 -8.28
C VAL A 200 1.31 -35.61 -8.27
N ARG A 201 1.97 -36.76 -8.09
CA ARG A 201 1.30 -38.07 -8.05
C ARG A 201 0.32 -38.16 -6.90
N ARG A 202 0.73 -37.85 -5.66
CA ARG A 202 -0.16 -37.89 -4.48
C ARG A 202 -1.27 -36.86 -4.57
N THR A 203 -0.97 -35.65 -5.08
CA THR A 203 -2.02 -34.66 -5.35
C THR A 203 -3.05 -35.22 -6.33
N ARG A 204 -2.64 -35.82 -7.45
CA ARG A 204 -3.56 -36.43 -8.43
C ARG A 204 -4.39 -37.56 -7.84
N GLU A 205 -3.78 -38.47 -7.08
CA GLU A 205 -4.48 -39.55 -6.36
C GLU A 205 -5.56 -39.00 -5.42
N LYS A 206 -5.27 -37.89 -4.75
CA LYS A 206 -6.15 -37.28 -3.74
C LYS A 206 -7.34 -36.53 -4.33
N VAL A 207 -7.12 -35.75 -5.40
CA VAL A 207 -8.15 -34.87 -6.01
C VAL A 207 -8.91 -35.53 -7.18
N GLY A 208 -8.47 -36.72 -7.63
CA GLY A 208 -9.06 -37.45 -8.73
C GLY A 208 -8.69 -36.89 -10.12
N PRO A 209 -9.23 -37.48 -11.21
CA PRO A 209 -8.82 -37.17 -12.59
C PRO A 209 -9.36 -35.84 -13.13
N ASN A 210 -10.48 -35.33 -12.59
CA ASN A 210 -11.22 -34.18 -13.14
C ASN A 210 -10.91 -32.88 -12.38
N PHE A 211 -9.63 -32.61 -12.18
CA PHE A 211 -9.14 -31.42 -11.47
C PHE A 211 -7.85 -30.93 -12.14
N ILE A 212 -7.75 -29.64 -12.43
CA ILE A 212 -6.58 -29.11 -13.13
C ILE A 212 -5.38 -29.15 -12.17
N ILE A 213 -4.29 -29.80 -12.58
CA ILE A 213 -3.00 -29.71 -11.90
C ILE A 213 -2.03 -29.01 -12.84
N ILE A 214 -1.63 -27.80 -12.48
CA ILE A 214 -0.57 -27.07 -13.17
C ILE A 214 0.73 -27.33 -12.42
N PHE A 215 1.81 -27.66 -13.11
CA PHE A 215 3.14 -27.66 -12.51
C PHE A 215 3.97 -26.54 -13.11
N ARG A 216 4.44 -25.61 -12.26
CA ARG A 216 5.27 -24.50 -12.72
C ARG A 216 6.75 -24.88 -12.66
N LEU A 217 7.25 -25.41 -13.77
CA LEU A 217 8.58 -25.99 -13.93
C LEU A 217 9.64 -24.90 -14.11
N SER A 218 10.72 -24.94 -13.31
CA SER A 218 11.89 -24.12 -13.61
C SER A 218 12.56 -24.69 -14.86
N MET A 219 12.40 -24.01 -15.99
CA MET A 219 13.01 -24.44 -17.24
C MET A 219 14.39 -23.80 -17.43
N LEU A 220 14.68 -22.69 -16.75
CA LEU A 220 15.95 -21.98 -16.81
C LEU A 220 16.27 -21.35 -15.45
N ASP A 221 17.12 -21.99 -14.65
CA ASP A 221 17.36 -21.58 -13.26
C ASP A 221 18.16 -20.26 -13.11
N LEU A 222 19.02 -19.92 -14.08
CA LEU A 222 19.89 -18.73 -14.07
C LEU A 222 20.78 -18.58 -12.82
N VAL A 223 21.20 -19.72 -12.25
CA VAL A 223 22.16 -19.81 -11.14
C VAL A 223 23.13 -20.98 -11.39
N GLU A 224 24.35 -20.88 -10.86
CA GLU A 224 25.33 -21.96 -10.97
C GLU A 224 24.84 -23.20 -10.24
N GLY A 225 25.04 -24.38 -10.83
CA GLY A 225 24.54 -25.65 -10.29
C GLY A 225 23.03 -25.86 -10.50
N GLY A 226 22.40 -25.07 -11.39
CA GLY A 226 21.06 -25.31 -11.89
C GLY A 226 20.95 -26.52 -12.84
N SER A 227 19.77 -26.69 -13.41
CA SER A 227 19.42 -27.81 -14.28
C SER A 227 20.00 -27.65 -15.69
N THR A 228 20.31 -28.78 -16.33
CA THR A 228 20.56 -28.90 -17.78
C THR A 228 19.25 -29.00 -18.56
N LEU A 229 19.29 -28.88 -19.89
CA LEU A 229 18.08 -29.05 -20.71
C LEU A 229 17.55 -30.49 -20.64
N GLU A 230 18.42 -31.48 -20.64
CA GLU A 230 18.08 -32.89 -20.55
C GLU A 230 17.35 -33.20 -19.24
N GLU A 231 17.87 -32.66 -18.12
CA GLU A 231 17.23 -32.74 -16.80
C GLU A 231 15.83 -32.09 -16.83
N VAL A 232 15.70 -30.88 -17.41
CA VAL A 232 14.40 -30.19 -17.55
C VAL A 232 13.40 -31.02 -18.36
N VAL A 233 13.83 -31.65 -19.45
CA VAL A 233 12.99 -32.55 -20.27
C VAL A 233 12.57 -33.80 -19.48
N GLU A 234 13.51 -34.45 -18.79
CA GLU A 234 13.25 -35.64 -17.97
C GLU A 234 12.22 -35.33 -16.86
N LEU A 235 12.39 -34.21 -16.16
CA LEU A 235 11.43 -33.78 -15.14
C LEU A 235 10.05 -33.45 -15.75
N ALA A 236 10.00 -32.75 -16.88
CA ALA A 236 8.73 -32.44 -17.54
C ALA A 236 7.93 -33.71 -17.88
N GLN A 237 8.60 -34.74 -18.41
CA GLN A 237 7.99 -36.03 -18.74
C GLN A 237 7.56 -36.80 -17.48
N ALA A 238 8.37 -36.77 -16.42
CA ALA A 238 8.02 -37.40 -15.15
C ALA A 238 6.79 -36.73 -14.50
N ILE A 239 6.67 -35.41 -14.61
CA ILE A 239 5.53 -34.64 -14.09
C ILE A 239 4.27 -34.87 -14.92
N GLU A 240 4.39 -34.98 -16.24
CA GLU A 240 3.28 -35.41 -17.10
C GLU A 240 2.79 -36.82 -16.70
N ALA A 241 3.71 -37.79 -16.56
CA ALA A 241 3.38 -39.15 -16.16
C ALA A 241 2.76 -39.23 -14.74
N ALA A 242 3.16 -38.34 -13.84
CA ALA A 242 2.57 -38.24 -12.49
C ALA A 242 1.14 -37.68 -12.49
N GLY A 243 0.69 -37.09 -13.60
CA GLY A 243 -0.70 -36.66 -13.80
C GLY A 243 -0.93 -35.15 -13.79
N ALA A 244 0.09 -34.34 -14.08
CA ALA A 244 -0.12 -32.91 -14.36
C ALA A 244 -1.01 -32.71 -15.60
N SER A 245 -1.84 -31.67 -15.60
CA SER A 245 -2.70 -31.28 -16.71
C SER A 245 -2.07 -30.23 -17.61
N ILE A 246 -1.23 -29.34 -17.06
CA ILE A 246 -0.58 -28.22 -17.74
C ILE A 246 0.82 -28.05 -17.14
N ILE A 247 1.82 -27.74 -17.96
CA ILE A 247 3.13 -27.25 -17.46
C ILE A 247 3.24 -25.75 -17.75
N ASN A 248 3.43 -24.97 -16.69
CA ASN A 248 3.72 -23.55 -16.76
C ASN A 248 5.22 -23.31 -16.64
N THR A 249 5.74 -22.29 -17.32
CA THR A 249 7.18 -21.98 -17.33
C THR A 249 7.56 -21.11 -16.13
N GLY A 250 8.65 -21.49 -15.44
CA GLY A 250 9.39 -20.69 -14.47
C GLY A 250 10.76 -20.31 -15.03
N ILE A 251 11.19 -19.07 -14.76
CA ILE A 251 12.45 -18.50 -15.28
C ILE A 251 13.18 -17.77 -14.15
N GLY A 252 14.35 -18.29 -13.81
CA GLY A 252 15.31 -17.68 -12.92
C GLY A 252 14.94 -17.78 -11.44
N TRP A 253 15.94 -17.77 -10.58
CA TRP A 253 15.73 -17.72 -9.13
C TRP A 253 15.66 -16.28 -8.61
N HIS A 254 15.10 -16.06 -7.43
CA HIS A 254 15.23 -14.76 -6.72
C HIS A 254 16.70 -14.37 -6.44
N GLU A 255 17.59 -15.36 -6.36
CA GLU A 255 19.03 -15.19 -6.24
C GLU A 255 19.74 -14.78 -7.55
N ALA A 256 19.12 -15.03 -8.70
CA ALA A 256 19.74 -14.81 -9.99
C ALA A 256 20.12 -13.33 -10.16
N ARG A 257 21.31 -13.09 -10.72
CA ARG A 257 21.82 -11.74 -11.00
C ARG A 257 21.56 -11.32 -12.45
N ILE A 258 20.53 -11.91 -13.05
CA ILE A 258 20.02 -11.63 -14.39
C ILE A 258 18.56 -11.19 -14.27
N PRO A 259 18.17 -10.03 -14.81
CA PRO A 259 16.80 -9.56 -14.67
C PRO A 259 15.86 -10.41 -15.52
N THR A 260 14.78 -10.92 -14.93
CA THR A 260 13.83 -11.81 -15.66
C THR A 260 12.53 -11.11 -16.06
N ILE A 261 12.16 -10.05 -15.34
CA ILE A 261 10.83 -9.44 -15.47
C ILE A 261 10.80 -7.90 -15.58
N ALA A 262 11.84 -7.18 -15.17
CA ALA A 262 11.87 -5.71 -15.14
C ALA A 262 11.81 -5.07 -16.53
N THR A 263 11.57 -3.75 -16.65
CA THR A 263 11.43 -3.03 -17.94
C THR A 263 12.61 -3.25 -18.91
N LYS A 264 13.84 -3.44 -18.39
CA LYS A 264 15.04 -3.74 -19.20
C LYS A 264 15.00 -5.08 -19.95
N VAL A 265 14.13 -6.00 -19.56
CA VAL A 265 14.00 -7.30 -20.22
C VAL A 265 13.16 -7.16 -21.49
N PRO A 266 13.57 -7.65 -22.66
CA PRO A 266 12.75 -7.55 -23.86
C PRO A 266 11.37 -8.22 -23.73
N ARG A 267 10.39 -7.76 -24.50
CA ARG A 267 9.07 -8.43 -24.58
C ARG A 267 9.26 -9.89 -25.00
N ALA A 268 8.56 -10.80 -24.31
CA ALA A 268 8.61 -12.25 -24.53
C ALA A 268 10.03 -12.86 -24.59
N ALA A 269 11.02 -12.22 -23.96
CA ALA A 269 12.43 -12.64 -24.08
C ALA A 269 12.63 -14.13 -23.84
N TRP A 270 11.89 -14.73 -22.92
CA TRP A 270 12.10 -16.09 -22.46
C TRP A 270 11.23 -17.15 -23.17
N ALA A 271 10.39 -16.77 -24.14
CA ALA A 271 9.47 -17.72 -24.77
C ALA A 271 10.19 -18.89 -25.48
N TRP A 272 11.41 -18.66 -25.98
CA TRP A 272 12.22 -19.71 -26.60
C TRP A 272 12.53 -20.87 -25.64
N VAL A 273 12.55 -20.62 -24.33
CA VAL A 273 12.77 -21.65 -23.30
C VAL A 273 11.60 -22.64 -23.30
N THR A 274 10.36 -22.15 -23.27
CA THR A 274 9.15 -22.98 -23.34
C THR A 274 9.11 -23.81 -24.63
N LYS A 275 9.56 -23.21 -25.74
CA LYS A 275 9.62 -23.88 -27.04
C LYS A 275 10.51 -25.13 -27.03
N GLN A 276 11.54 -25.20 -26.19
CA GLN A 276 12.42 -26.37 -26.09
C GLN A 276 11.68 -27.64 -25.65
N LEU A 277 10.56 -27.50 -24.93
CA LEU A 277 9.73 -28.63 -24.49
C LEU A 277 8.60 -28.99 -25.46
N LYS A 278 8.35 -28.19 -26.51
CA LYS A 278 7.30 -28.52 -27.48
C LYS A 278 7.63 -29.84 -28.18
N GLY A 279 6.65 -30.75 -28.18
CA GLY A 279 6.80 -32.10 -28.73
C GLY A 279 7.58 -33.09 -27.85
N LYS A 280 8.01 -32.67 -26.64
CA LYS A 280 8.64 -33.58 -25.65
C LYS A 280 7.65 -34.08 -24.59
N VAL A 281 6.54 -33.37 -24.44
CA VAL A 281 5.37 -33.71 -23.62
C VAL A 281 4.10 -33.49 -24.45
N ASN A 282 2.99 -34.14 -24.07
CA ASN A 282 1.70 -34.05 -24.76
C ASN A 282 0.72 -33.09 -24.07
N ILE A 283 0.96 -32.76 -22.81
CA ILE A 283 0.16 -31.76 -22.08
C ILE A 283 0.50 -30.31 -22.50
N PRO A 284 -0.45 -29.37 -22.43
CA PRO A 284 -0.24 -27.98 -22.83
C PRO A 284 0.90 -27.28 -22.09
N LEU A 285 1.68 -26.48 -22.83
CA LEU A 285 2.76 -25.65 -22.32
C LEU A 285 2.39 -24.16 -22.26
N VAL A 286 2.74 -23.48 -21.17
CA VAL A 286 2.47 -22.05 -20.97
C VAL A 286 3.77 -21.23 -21.02
N ALA A 287 3.90 -20.30 -21.97
CA ALA A 287 5.01 -19.34 -22.00
C ALA A 287 4.73 -18.13 -21.10
N THR A 288 5.75 -17.54 -20.48
CA THR A 288 5.59 -16.42 -19.53
C THR A 288 6.67 -15.36 -19.69
N ASN A 289 6.65 -14.37 -18.78
CA ASN A 289 7.55 -13.24 -18.62
C ASN A 289 7.54 -12.24 -19.78
N ARG A 290 7.19 -10.98 -19.44
CA ARG A 290 7.18 -9.83 -20.35
C ARG A 290 6.37 -10.02 -21.64
N ILE A 291 5.34 -10.87 -21.59
CA ILE A 291 4.25 -10.87 -22.56
C ILE A 291 3.22 -9.86 -22.04
N ASN A 292 2.99 -8.76 -22.77
CA ASN A 292 2.18 -7.65 -22.29
C ASN A 292 1.33 -6.95 -23.36
N THR A 293 1.34 -7.43 -24.62
CA THR A 293 0.39 -7.00 -25.64
C THR A 293 -0.22 -8.20 -26.36
N PRO A 294 -1.46 -8.07 -26.90
CA PRO A 294 -2.12 -9.16 -27.60
C PRO A 294 -1.34 -9.63 -28.83
N GLU A 295 -0.66 -8.72 -29.54
CA GLU A 295 0.12 -9.03 -30.74
C GLU A 295 1.28 -9.96 -30.43
N VAL A 296 2.00 -9.71 -29.34
CA VAL A 296 3.11 -10.57 -28.90
C VAL A 296 2.57 -11.93 -28.47
N ALA A 297 1.46 -11.97 -27.73
CA ALA A 297 0.86 -13.22 -27.30
C ALA A 297 0.36 -14.07 -28.49
N GLU A 298 -0.32 -13.43 -29.44
CA GLU A 298 -0.80 -14.05 -30.68
C GLU A 298 0.35 -14.65 -31.48
N GLN A 299 1.42 -13.87 -31.70
CA GLN A 299 2.57 -14.32 -32.49
C GLN A 299 3.24 -15.54 -31.88
N LEU A 300 3.40 -15.59 -30.54
CA LEU A 300 3.99 -16.75 -29.86
C LEU A 300 3.16 -18.02 -30.05
N LEU A 301 1.83 -17.91 -30.00
CA LEU A 301 0.92 -19.03 -30.20
C LEU A 301 0.93 -19.48 -31.67
N ALA A 302 0.87 -18.54 -32.61
CA ALA A 302 0.92 -18.79 -34.04
C ALA A 302 2.24 -19.48 -34.46
N ASP A 303 3.36 -19.06 -33.88
CA ASP A 303 4.70 -19.62 -34.16
C ASP A 303 4.99 -20.93 -33.40
N GLY A 304 4.01 -21.45 -32.66
CA GLY A 304 4.09 -22.73 -31.96
C GLY A 304 5.09 -22.75 -30.81
N PHE A 305 5.37 -21.61 -30.16
CA PHE A 305 6.25 -21.56 -28.99
C PHE A 305 5.60 -22.19 -27.75
N CYS A 306 4.28 -22.11 -27.66
CA CYS A 306 3.48 -22.56 -26.52
C CYS A 306 2.03 -22.83 -26.92
N ASP A 307 1.25 -23.42 -26.03
CA ASP A 307 -0.18 -23.67 -26.19
C ASP A 307 -1.04 -22.64 -25.45
N MET A 308 -0.43 -21.93 -24.50
CA MET A 308 -1.00 -20.83 -23.73
C MET A 308 0.07 -19.78 -23.41
N VAL A 309 -0.37 -18.56 -23.09
CA VAL A 309 0.48 -17.51 -22.53
C VAL A 309 0.06 -17.17 -21.10
N SER A 310 1.05 -16.96 -20.23
CA SER A 310 0.86 -16.48 -18.87
C SER A 310 1.19 -15.00 -18.80
N MET A 311 0.22 -14.23 -18.32
CA MET A 311 0.38 -12.81 -18.04
C MET A 311 -0.02 -12.56 -16.60
N ALA A 312 0.91 -12.09 -15.78
CA ALA A 312 0.63 -11.71 -14.40
C ALA A 312 0.33 -10.20 -14.32
N ARG A 313 1.40 -9.39 -14.34
CA ARG A 313 1.33 -7.93 -14.22
C ARG A 313 0.47 -7.21 -15.27
N PRO A 314 0.30 -7.70 -16.52
CA PRO A 314 -0.69 -7.13 -17.44
C PRO A 314 -2.11 -7.07 -16.87
N PHE A 315 -2.53 -8.03 -16.03
CA PHE A 315 -3.86 -8.01 -15.39
C PHE A 315 -3.96 -7.11 -14.15
N LEU A 316 -2.82 -6.68 -13.59
CA LEU A 316 -2.82 -5.54 -12.66
C LEU A 316 -3.02 -4.24 -13.44
N ALA A 317 -2.39 -4.11 -14.60
CA ALA A 317 -2.48 -2.91 -15.44
C ALA A 317 -3.85 -2.76 -16.11
N ASP A 318 -4.42 -3.85 -16.64
CA ASP A 318 -5.72 -3.85 -17.30
C ASP A 318 -6.49 -5.15 -17.04
N PRO A 319 -7.58 -5.14 -16.24
CA PRO A 319 -8.39 -6.33 -16.03
C PRO A 319 -9.17 -6.76 -17.28
N LEU A 320 -9.38 -5.86 -18.25
CA LEU A 320 -10.21 -6.10 -19.44
C LEU A 320 -9.36 -6.46 -20.67
N PHE A 321 -8.10 -6.86 -20.47
CA PHE A 321 -7.13 -7.12 -21.54
C PHE A 321 -7.70 -8.06 -22.62
N VAL A 322 -8.25 -9.21 -22.22
CA VAL A 322 -8.70 -10.25 -23.18
C VAL A 322 -9.97 -9.78 -23.91
N GLN A 323 -10.92 -9.19 -23.19
CA GLN A 323 -12.12 -8.60 -23.77
C GLN A 323 -11.78 -7.52 -24.82
N LYS A 324 -10.84 -6.61 -24.51
CA LYS A 324 -10.39 -5.59 -25.45
C LYS A 324 -9.70 -6.19 -26.67
N ALA A 325 -8.87 -7.21 -26.47
CA ALA A 325 -8.25 -7.95 -27.57
C ALA A 325 -9.32 -8.59 -28.49
N ALA A 326 -10.29 -9.29 -27.91
CA ALA A 326 -11.40 -9.92 -28.64
C ALA A 326 -12.24 -8.90 -29.43
N ALA A 327 -12.40 -7.69 -28.90
CA ALA A 327 -13.13 -6.60 -29.55
C ALA A 327 -12.31 -5.81 -30.59
N GLY A 328 -11.04 -6.16 -30.83
CA GLY A 328 -10.15 -5.40 -31.74
C GLY A 328 -9.73 -4.04 -31.20
N LYS A 329 -9.69 -3.90 -29.88
CA LYS A 329 -9.43 -2.66 -29.13
C LYS A 329 -8.11 -2.70 -28.37
N ALA A 330 -7.07 -3.31 -28.96
CA ALA A 330 -5.77 -3.40 -28.30
C ALA A 330 -5.13 -2.02 -28.03
N ASN A 331 -5.45 -1.03 -28.85
CA ASN A 331 -5.09 0.38 -28.60
C ASN A 331 -5.82 1.01 -27.40
N GLU A 332 -6.76 0.33 -26.74
CA GLU A 332 -7.40 0.77 -25.49
C GLU A 332 -6.82 0.08 -24.25
N ILE A 333 -5.90 -0.88 -24.42
CA ILE A 333 -5.31 -1.65 -23.32
C ILE A 333 -4.38 -0.74 -22.49
N ASN A 334 -4.47 -0.80 -21.18
CA ASN A 334 -3.51 -0.14 -20.30
C ASN A 334 -2.28 -1.04 -20.08
N THR A 335 -1.29 -0.91 -20.95
CA THR A 335 -0.15 -1.83 -21.04
C THR A 335 0.72 -1.81 -19.79
N CYS A 336 1.05 -3.00 -19.25
CA CYS A 336 2.04 -3.10 -18.18
C CYS A 336 3.43 -2.69 -18.68
N ILE A 337 4.03 -1.68 -18.04
CA ILE A 337 5.35 -1.17 -18.41
C ILE A 337 6.54 -1.87 -17.74
N GLY A 338 6.30 -2.94 -16.98
CA GLY A 338 7.36 -3.71 -16.31
C GLY A 338 8.13 -2.97 -15.20
N CYS A 339 7.60 -1.85 -14.68
CA CYS A 339 8.31 -0.97 -13.73
C CYS A 339 8.57 -1.59 -12.35
N ASN A 340 7.78 -2.58 -11.94
CA ASN A 340 7.78 -3.23 -10.62
C ASN A 340 7.45 -2.33 -9.40
N GLN A 341 7.34 -1.01 -9.56
CA GLN A 341 7.29 -0.04 -8.45
C GLN A 341 6.08 -0.16 -7.51
N ALA A 342 4.90 -0.47 -8.07
CA ALA A 342 3.65 -0.56 -7.32
C ALA A 342 3.22 -2.00 -7.04
N CYS A 343 3.77 -2.96 -7.79
CA CYS A 343 3.47 -4.37 -7.61
C CYS A 343 4.56 -5.03 -6.77
N LEU A 344 5.62 -5.50 -7.42
CA LEU A 344 6.66 -6.31 -6.77
C LEU A 344 7.39 -5.56 -5.64
N ASP A 345 7.76 -4.29 -5.83
CA ASP A 345 8.40 -3.49 -4.79
C ASP A 345 7.50 -3.26 -3.57
N HIS A 346 6.16 -3.25 -3.75
CA HIS A 346 5.20 -3.21 -2.66
C HIS A 346 5.14 -4.55 -1.92
N THR A 347 5.04 -5.67 -2.65
CA THR A 347 5.04 -7.02 -2.05
C THR A 347 6.29 -7.24 -1.20
N PHE A 348 7.49 -7.00 -1.74
CA PHE A 348 8.75 -7.06 -0.99
C PHE A 348 8.91 -5.90 0.02
N GLY A 349 8.00 -4.93 -0.01
CA GLY A 349 7.86 -3.83 0.95
C GLY A 349 6.88 -4.12 2.08
N GLY A 350 6.21 -5.27 2.10
CA GLY A 350 5.13 -5.56 3.05
C GLY A 350 3.89 -4.68 2.85
N LYS A 351 3.67 -4.19 1.62
CA LYS A 351 2.53 -3.36 1.24
C LYS A 351 1.62 -4.14 0.28
N ILE A 352 0.33 -3.81 0.29
CA ILE A 352 -0.61 -4.33 -0.70
C ILE A 352 -0.15 -3.91 -2.10
N THR A 353 -0.16 -4.88 -3.01
CA THR A 353 0.14 -4.69 -4.42
C THR A 353 -0.82 -3.67 -5.03
N SER A 354 -0.32 -2.88 -5.98
CA SER A 354 -1.09 -1.99 -6.84
C SER A 354 -0.43 -1.96 -8.23
N CYS A 355 -0.82 -1.01 -9.08
CA CYS A 355 -0.18 -0.79 -10.38
C CYS A 355 0.07 0.70 -10.59
N LEU A 356 1.25 1.04 -11.13
CA LEU A 356 1.62 2.43 -11.43
C LEU A 356 0.64 3.06 -12.41
N VAL A 357 0.25 2.32 -13.45
CA VAL A 357 -0.65 2.80 -14.51
C VAL A 357 -2.12 2.54 -14.19
N ASN A 358 -2.42 1.74 -13.17
CA ASN A 358 -3.78 1.43 -12.72
C ASN A 358 -3.84 1.39 -11.19
N PRO A 359 -4.02 2.54 -10.52
CA PRO A 359 -4.06 2.57 -9.06
C PRO A 359 -5.25 1.79 -8.45
N ARG A 360 -6.30 1.47 -9.23
CA ARG A 360 -7.43 0.62 -8.78
C ARG A 360 -7.03 -0.83 -8.54
N ALA A 361 -5.91 -1.30 -9.08
CA ALA A 361 -5.49 -2.69 -8.94
C ALA A 361 -5.39 -3.10 -7.46
N CYS A 362 -6.07 -4.19 -7.09
CA CYS A 362 -6.23 -4.69 -5.71
C CYS A 362 -7.00 -3.75 -4.76
N HIS A 363 -7.63 -2.70 -5.30
CA HIS A 363 -8.42 -1.69 -4.60
C HIS A 363 -9.79 -1.50 -5.28
N GLU A 364 -10.25 -2.50 -6.02
CA GLU A 364 -11.48 -2.46 -6.83
C GLU A 364 -12.72 -2.13 -6.00
N THR A 365 -12.76 -2.59 -4.74
CA THR A 365 -13.86 -2.31 -3.80
C THR A 365 -13.76 -0.94 -3.15
N LEU A 366 -12.60 -0.26 -3.25
CA LEU A 366 -12.30 0.99 -2.55
C LEU A 366 -12.28 2.19 -3.50
N ILE A 367 -11.79 1.99 -4.73
CA ILE A 367 -11.64 3.05 -5.73
C ILE A 367 -12.62 2.77 -6.87
N ASN A 368 -13.80 3.38 -6.77
CA ASN A 368 -14.84 3.36 -7.78
C ASN A 368 -14.92 4.73 -8.48
N LEU A 369 -15.30 4.73 -9.75
CA LEU A 369 -15.55 5.95 -10.53
C LEU A 369 -17.07 6.17 -10.57
N PRO A 370 -17.65 6.97 -9.66
CA PRO A 370 -19.08 7.21 -9.66
C PRO A 370 -19.47 8.06 -10.88
N GLU A 371 -20.66 7.79 -11.41
CA GLU A 371 -21.26 8.60 -12.47
C GLU A 371 -21.96 9.82 -11.85
N ARG A 372 -21.76 11.00 -12.45
CA ARG A 372 -22.38 12.25 -12.03
C ARG A 372 -23.28 12.79 -13.14
N GLN A 373 -24.46 13.30 -12.75
CA GLN A 373 -25.42 13.83 -13.73
C GLN A 373 -25.14 15.29 -14.14
N THR A 374 -24.44 16.06 -13.30
CA THR A 374 -24.13 17.47 -13.58
C THR A 374 -22.83 17.61 -14.38
N ARG A 375 -22.87 18.40 -15.46
CA ARG A 375 -21.73 18.67 -16.35
C ARG A 375 -20.96 19.91 -15.89
N GLU A 376 -20.27 19.80 -14.77
CA GLU A 376 -19.35 20.86 -14.32
C GLU A 376 -18.11 20.92 -15.22
N ARG A 377 -17.67 22.13 -15.57
CA ARG A 377 -16.48 22.36 -16.41
C ARG A 377 -15.21 22.47 -15.57
N ILE A 378 -14.20 21.67 -15.89
CA ILE A 378 -12.90 21.68 -15.21
C ILE A 378 -11.78 21.95 -16.21
N ALA A 379 -10.91 22.91 -15.89
CA ALA A 379 -9.66 23.11 -16.60
C ALA A 379 -8.52 22.36 -15.91
N VAL A 380 -7.74 21.62 -16.68
CA VAL A 380 -6.55 20.90 -16.21
C VAL A 380 -5.34 21.48 -16.91
N VAL A 381 -4.36 21.96 -16.15
CA VAL A 381 -3.14 22.58 -16.70
C VAL A 381 -1.96 21.64 -16.53
N GLY A 382 -1.50 21.06 -17.64
CA GLY A 382 -0.39 20.11 -17.72
C GLY A 382 -0.85 18.70 -18.08
N ALA A 383 -0.54 18.24 -19.29
CA ALA A 383 -0.79 16.88 -19.79
C ALA A 383 0.35 15.91 -19.44
N GLY A 384 0.96 16.06 -18.26
CA GLY A 384 1.80 15.04 -17.63
C GLY A 384 0.98 13.89 -17.04
N PRO A 385 1.61 12.84 -16.50
CA PRO A 385 0.90 11.65 -16.00
C PRO A 385 -0.19 11.94 -14.95
N ALA A 386 0.00 12.96 -14.10
CA ALA A 386 -1.03 13.38 -13.14
C ALA A 386 -2.26 13.99 -13.83
N GLY A 387 -2.05 14.95 -14.73
CA GLY A 387 -3.13 15.62 -15.45
C GLY A 387 -3.84 14.68 -16.43
N LEU A 388 -3.11 13.78 -17.09
CA LEU A 388 -3.70 12.73 -17.92
C LEU A 388 -4.61 11.81 -17.11
N SER A 389 -4.11 11.31 -15.96
CA SER A 389 -4.91 10.44 -15.09
C SER A 389 -6.14 11.13 -14.55
N PHE A 390 -6.02 12.39 -14.10
CA PHE A 390 -7.17 13.16 -13.62
C PHE A 390 -8.17 13.43 -14.75
N ALA A 391 -7.70 13.94 -15.90
CA ALA A 391 -8.56 14.39 -16.97
C ALA A 391 -9.44 13.27 -17.52
N THR A 392 -8.85 12.09 -17.78
CA THR A 392 -9.62 10.96 -18.32
C THR A 392 -10.53 10.34 -17.27
N ALA A 393 -10.12 10.27 -15.99
CA ALA A 393 -10.97 9.76 -14.92
C ALA A 393 -12.14 10.70 -14.61
N ALA A 394 -11.91 12.01 -14.55
CA ALA A 394 -12.96 13.01 -14.32
C ALA A 394 -13.96 13.02 -15.49
N ALA A 395 -13.48 12.94 -16.73
CA ALA A 395 -14.37 12.81 -17.88
C ALA A 395 -15.22 11.53 -17.84
N GLN A 396 -14.66 10.40 -17.38
CA GLN A 396 -15.44 9.16 -17.14
C GLN A 396 -16.51 9.32 -16.05
N CYS A 397 -16.26 10.16 -15.04
CA CYS A 397 -17.26 10.51 -14.03
C CYS A 397 -18.34 11.49 -14.52
N GLY A 398 -18.23 12.05 -15.73
CA GLY A 398 -19.22 12.94 -16.33
C GLY A 398 -18.84 14.43 -16.39
N PHE A 399 -17.64 14.82 -15.94
CA PHE A 399 -17.17 16.20 -16.01
C PHE A 399 -16.84 16.64 -17.45
N GLU A 400 -17.08 17.91 -17.77
CA GLU A 400 -16.58 18.51 -19.02
C GLU A 400 -15.15 19.00 -18.80
N VAL A 401 -14.17 18.23 -19.27
CA VAL A 401 -12.76 18.49 -19.00
C VAL A 401 -12.08 19.14 -20.21
N THR A 402 -11.39 20.25 -19.97
CA THR A 402 -10.42 20.81 -20.91
C THR A 402 -9.00 20.64 -20.38
N LEU A 403 -8.16 19.90 -21.10
CA LEU A 403 -6.77 19.62 -20.75
C LEU A 403 -5.83 20.49 -21.60
N PHE A 404 -5.09 21.38 -20.94
CA PHE A 404 -4.12 22.27 -21.57
C PHE A 404 -2.70 21.74 -21.38
N ASP A 405 -1.85 21.88 -22.39
CA ASP A 405 -0.40 21.76 -22.26
C ASP A 405 0.33 22.76 -23.16
N ALA A 406 1.46 23.28 -22.66
CA ALA A 406 2.31 24.17 -23.43
C ALA A 406 3.13 23.41 -24.50
N ALA A 407 3.35 22.12 -24.31
CA ALA A 407 4.01 21.25 -25.28
C ALA A 407 3.08 20.86 -26.44
N SER A 408 3.66 20.47 -27.56
CA SER A 408 2.94 20.02 -28.76
C SER A 408 2.46 18.56 -28.70
N GLU A 409 2.76 17.84 -27.63
CA GLU A 409 2.35 16.45 -27.39
C GLU A 409 2.05 16.24 -25.89
N ILE A 410 1.17 15.29 -25.58
CA ILE A 410 0.93 14.86 -24.19
C ILE A 410 2.13 14.10 -23.63
N GLY A 411 2.22 14.03 -22.30
CA GLY A 411 3.09 13.08 -21.59
C GLY A 411 4.02 13.72 -20.57
N GLY A 412 4.32 15.01 -20.67
CA GLY A 412 5.24 15.70 -19.77
C GLY A 412 6.56 14.94 -19.60
N GLN A 413 6.95 14.63 -18.36
CA GLN A 413 8.19 13.89 -18.09
C GLN A 413 8.24 12.46 -18.64
N PHE A 414 7.11 11.84 -19.02
CA PHE A 414 7.15 10.55 -19.73
C PHE A 414 7.76 10.66 -21.12
N ASN A 415 7.69 11.83 -21.78
CA ASN A 415 8.40 12.06 -23.04
C ASN A 415 9.91 12.12 -22.86
N VAL A 416 10.39 12.41 -21.64
CA VAL A 416 11.81 12.32 -21.29
C VAL A 416 12.17 10.89 -20.91
N ALA A 417 11.36 10.25 -20.04
CA ALA A 417 11.61 8.91 -19.55
C ALA A 417 11.61 7.84 -20.67
N LYS A 418 10.71 7.95 -21.67
CA LYS A 418 10.61 6.99 -22.78
C LYS A 418 11.86 6.92 -23.67
N GLN A 419 12.75 7.91 -23.55
CA GLN A 419 13.99 7.98 -24.32
C GLN A 419 15.18 7.32 -23.63
N VAL A 420 15.02 6.90 -22.37
CA VAL A 420 16.08 6.23 -21.60
C VAL A 420 16.12 4.75 -22.03
N PRO A 421 17.29 4.20 -22.41
CA PRO A 421 17.44 2.79 -22.72
C PRO A 421 16.91 1.89 -21.59
N GLY A 422 16.00 0.98 -21.93
CA GLY A 422 15.29 0.15 -20.97
C GLY A 422 14.02 0.75 -20.36
N LYS A 423 13.53 1.88 -20.90
CA LYS A 423 12.25 2.54 -20.56
C LYS A 423 11.40 2.86 -21.78
N GLU A 424 11.65 2.21 -22.90
CA GLU A 424 10.90 2.44 -24.16
C GLU A 424 9.41 2.12 -23.99
N GLU A 425 9.08 1.18 -23.09
CA GLU A 425 7.72 0.75 -22.76
C GLU A 425 6.80 1.89 -22.27
N PHE A 426 7.35 3.03 -21.81
CA PHE A 426 6.55 4.20 -21.43
C PHE A 426 5.78 4.82 -22.61
N VAL A 427 6.16 4.53 -23.86
CA VAL A 427 5.39 4.89 -25.04
C VAL A 427 3.96 4.34 -24.98
N GLU A 428 3.78 3.15 -24.40
CA GLU A 428 2.49 2.49 -24.30
C GLU A 428 1.54 3.22 -23.36
N THR A 429 2.04 3.80 -22.27
CA THR A 429 1.20 4.59 -21.36
C THR A 429 0.73 5.88 -22.02
N LEU A 430 1.55 6.49 -22.88
CA LEU A 430 1.15 7.67 -23.65
C LEU A 430 0.14 7.34 -24.73
N ARG A 431 0.33 6.22 -25.44
CA ARG A 431 -0.67 5.69 -26.37
C ARG A 431 -2.00 5.42 -25.65
N TYR A 432 -1.96 4.84 -24.45
CA TYR A 432 -3.15 4.59 -23.63
C TYR A 432 -3.89 5.87 -23.31
N PHE A 433 -3.22 6.87 -22.72
CA PHE A 433 -3.88 8.12 -22.36
C PHE A 433 -4.33 8.92 -23.59
N GLY A 434 -3.58 8.90 -24.69
CA GLY A 434 -4.02 9.48 -25.95
C GLY A 434 -5.34 8.88 -26.40
N LYS A 435 -5.47 7.55 -26.35
CA LYS A 435 -6.74 6.89 -26.69
C LYS A 435 -7.85 7.17 -25.68
N GLN A 436 -7.54 7.23 -24.38
CA GLN A 436 -8.55 7.55 -23.37
C GLN A 436 -9.09 8.96 -23.54
N ILE A 437 -8.26 9.96 -23.86
CA ILE A 437 -8.70 11.32 -24.16
C ILE A 437 -9.76 11.32 -25.28
N GLU A 438 -9.51 10.58 -26.37
CA GLU A 438 -10.47 10.44 -27.48
C GLU A 438 -11.78 9.79 -27.01
N LEU A 439 -11.70 8.70 -26.25
CA LEU A 439 -12.87 7.92 -25.82
C LEU A 439 -13.72 8.65 -24.78
N THR A 440 -13.09 9.43 -23.91
CA THR A 440 -13.78 10.15 -22.83
C THR A 440 -14.20 11.56 -23.24
N GLY A 441 -13.86 12.02 -24.47
CA GLY A 441 -14.23 13.33 -24.98
C GLY A 441 -13.54 14.51 -24.29
N VAL A 442 -12.36 14.29 -23.69
CA VAL A 442 -11.57 15.36 -23.08
C VAL A 442 -11.16 16.36 -24.17
N THR A 443 -11.46 17.64 -23.98
CA THR A 443 -11.03 18.69 -24.90
C THR A 443 -9.55 18.98 -24.69
N LEU A 444 -8.70 18.48 -25.59
CA LEU A 444 -7.25 18.63 -25.51
C LEU A 444 -6.76 19.88 -26.26
N LYS A 445 -5.97 20.73 -25.60
CA LYS A 445 -5.36 21.94 -26.17
C LYS A 445 -3.84 21.93 -25.95
N LEU A 446 -3.11 21.49 -26.97
CA LEU A 446 -1.64 21.44 -27.00
C LEU A 446 -1.05 22.71 -27.61
N GLY A 447 0.23 22.97 -27.33
CA GLY A 447 0.93 24.18 -27.79
C GLY A 447 0.39 25.46 -27.15
N GLN A 448 -0.38 25.35 -26.07
CA GLN A 448 -1.08 26.46 -25.44
C GLN A 448 -0.62 26.62 -24.00
N ARG A 449 0.27 27.59 -23.77
CA ARG A 449 0.60 28.05 -22.42
C ARG A 449 -0.50 29.00 -21.95
N VAL A 450 -1.16 28.65 -20.85
CA VAL A 450 -2.29 29.42 -20.28
C VAL A 450 -1.84 30.28 -19.10
N SER A 451 -2.43 31.47 -18.95
CA SER A 451 -2.32 32.30 -17.76
C SER A 451 -3.52 32.11 -16.82
N ALA A 452 -3.39 32.57 -15.57
CA ALA A 452 -4.51 32.60 -14.62
C ALA A 452 -5.68 33.45 -15.14
N GLN A 453 -5.37 34.55 -15.83
CA GLN A 453 -6.35 35.47 -16.41
C GLN A 453 -7.14 34.81 -17.55
N ASP A 454 -6.48 34.04 -18.42
CA ASP A 454 -7.15 33.32 -19.52
C ASP A 454 -8.18 32.32 -18.97
N LEU A 455 -7.81 31.58 -17.91
CA LEU A 455 -8.66 30.57 -17.30
C LEU A 455 -9.85 31.19 -16.55
N ALA A 456 -9.62 32.28 -15.81
CA ALA A 456 -10.68 33.03 -15.14
C ALA A 456 -11.65 33.68 -16.15
N ALA A 457 -11.12 34.31 -17.21
CA ALA A 457 -11.92 34.92 -18.27
C ALA A 457 -12.75 33.90 -19.07
N ALA A 458 -12.27 32.67 -19.20
CA ALA A 458 -13.02 31.55 -19.80
C ALA A 458 -14.13 30.99 -18.88
N GLY A 459 -14.22 31.47 -17.63
CA GLY A 459 -15.26 31.11 -16.67
C GLY A 459 -15.10 29.72 -16.06
N TYR A 460 -13.86 29.24 -15.91
CA TYR A 460 -13.59 28.02 -15.13
C TYR A 460 -13.64 28.34 -13.63
N GLN A 461 -14.49 27.63 -12.88
CA GLN A 461 -14.60 27.78 -11.43
C GLN A 461 -13.68 26.82 -10.66
N GLN A 462 -13.27 25.72 -11.31
CA GLN A 462 -12.33 24.74 -10.78
C GLN A 462 -11.19 24.53 -11.77
N VAL A 463 -9.95 24.64 -11.26
CA VAL A 463 -8.72 24.42 -12.01
C VAL A 463 -7.85 23.40 -11.29
N VAL A 464 -7.39 22.38 -12.03
CA VAL A 464 -6.43 21.40 -11.56
C VAL A 464 -5.06 21.71 -12.15
N LEU A 465 -4.11 22.12 -11.31
CA LEU A 465 -2.72 22.33 -11.71
C LEU A 465 -1.96 21.01 -11.61
N ALA A 466 -1.63 20.47 -12.78
CA ALA A 466 -0.76 19.32 -13.01
C ALA A 466 0.51 19.74 -13.77
N THR A 467 0.95 20.98 -13.55
CA THR A 467 2.03 21.71 -14.24
C THR A 467 3.41 21.08 -14.09
N GLY A 468 3.57 20.09 -13.21
CA GLY A 468 4.82 19.34 -13.08
C GLY A 468 5.86 20.08 -12.24
N ILE A 469 7.09 20.10 -12.73
CA ILE A 469 8.28 20.52 -11.97
C ILE A 469 9.23 21.33 -12.82
N THR A 470 10.18 21.97 -12.16
CA THR A 470 11.41 22.50 -12.76
C THR A 470 12.64 21.76 -12.20
N PRO A 471 13.71 21.56 -13.00
CA PRO A 471 14.99 21.06 -12.48
C PRO A 471 15.55 21.98 -11.39
N ARG A 472 16.02 21.41 -10.28
CA ARG A 472 16.65 22.19 -9.21
C ARG A 472 18.04 22.68 -9.64
N THR A 473 18.31 23.96 -9.41
CA THR A 473 19.65 24.56 -9.58
C THR A 473 20.33 24.67 -8.22
N PRO A 474 21.32 23.81 -7.89
CA PRO A 474 21.99 23.87 -6.60
C PRO A 474 22.91 25.10 -6.50
N PRO A 475 23.08 25.70 -5.31
CA PRO A 475 23.93 26.87 -5.11
C PRO A 475 25.42 26.47 -5.06
N ILE A 476 25.99 26.15 -6.21
CA ILE A 476 27.41 25.79 -6.37
C ILE A 476 28.11 26.97 -7.04
N ASP A 477 29.31 27.33 -6.59
CA ASP A 477 30.10 28.34 -7.28
C ASP A 477 30.39 27.90 -8.74
N GLY A 478 30.21 28.81 -9.69
CA GLY A 478 30.29 28.49 -11.12
C GLY A 478 29.12 27.67 -11.70
N ILE A 479 27.95 27.58 -11.05
CA ILE A 479 26.80 26.79 -11.55
C ILE A 479 26.30 27.19 -12.96
N HIS A 480 26.62 28.39 -13.43
CA HIS A 480 26.29 28.88 -14.78
C HIS A 480 27.42 28.72 -15.79
N HIS A 481 28.50 28.02 -15.43
CA HIS A 481 29.62 27.76 -16.32
C HIS A 481 29.18 26.99 -17.59
N PRO A 482 29.75 27.24 -18.78
CA PRO A 482 29.34 26.58 -20.04
C PRO A 482 29.40 25.04 -20.04
N LYS A 483 30.17 24.44 -19.14
CA LYS A 483 30.22 22.97 -18.95
C LYS A 483 28.94 22.40 -18.33
N VAL A 484 28.14 23.23 -17.66
CA VAL A 484 26.96 22.80 -16.90
C VAL A 484 25.76 22.60 -17.82
N LEU A 485 25.16 21.41 -17.74
CA LEU A 485 23.91 21.06 -18.42
C LEU A 485 22.91 20.53 -17.39
N SER A 486 21.62 20.81 -17.57
CA SER A 486 20.58 20.09 -16.83
C SER A 486 20.32 18.71 -17.44
N TYR A 487 19.69 17.81 -16.69
CA TYR A 487 19.25 16.53 -17.27
C TYR A 487 18.23 16.71 -18.42
N LEU A 488 17.49 17.83 -18.48
CA LEU A 488 16.59 18.13 -19.59
C LEU A 488 17.35 18.56 -20.84
N ASP A 489 18.40 19.36 -20.69
CA ASP A 489 19.28 19.73 -21.80
C ASP A 489 19.83 18.48 -22.51
N VAL A 490 20.18 17.46 -21.72
CA VAL A 490 20.72 16.19 -22.21
C VAL A 490 19.62 15.29 -22.78
N LEU A 491 18.60 14.97 -21.99
CA LEU A 491 17.63 13.95 -22.35
C LEU A 491 16.54 14.46 -23.31
N ARG A 492 16.09 15.70 -23.16
CA ARG A 492 15.02 16.29 -23.99
C ARG A 492 15.62 17.06 -25.16
N ASP A 493 16.52 18.00 -24.89
CA ASP A 493 16.99 18.97 -25.89
C ASP A 493 18.20 18.48 -26.70
N LYS A 494 18.76 17.33 -26.32
CA LYS A 494 19.87 16.66 -27.02
C LYS A 494 21.09 17.56 -27.22
N LYS A 495 21.37 18.45 -26.26
CA LYS A 495 22.59 19.27 -26.30
C LYS A 495 23.83 18.36 -26.37
N PRO A 496 24.87 18.74 -27.11
CA PRO A 496 26.10 17.96 -27.18
C PRO A 496 26.71 17.72 -25.80
N VAL A 497 27.11 16.47 -25.53
CA VAL A 497 27.80 16.07 -24.30
C VAL A 497 29.12 15.40 -24.69
N GLY A 498 30.21 15.87 -24.09
CA GLY A 498 31.58 15.41 -24.33
C GLY A 498 31.85 13.97 -23.88
N LYS A 499 33.13 13.59 -23.86
CA LYS A 499 33.58 12.22 -23.59
C LYS A 499 33.69 11.90 -22.10
N THR A 500 33.91 12.92 -21.26
CA THR A 500 34.06 12.80 -19.81
C THR A 500 32.99 13.62 -19.11
N VAL A 501 32.20 12.99 -18.23
CA VAL A 501 31.00 13.63 -17.65
C VAL A 501 30.89 13.36 -16.16
N ALA A 502 30.65 14.41 -15.37
CA ALA A 502 30.26 14.30 -13.96
C ALA A 502 28.75 14.53 -13.81
N LEU A 503 28.05 13.61 -13.13
CA LEU A 503 26.61 13.69 -12.85
C LEU A 503 26.38 14.04 -11.39
N ILE A 504 25.86 15.23 -11.12
CA ILE A 504 25.52 15.69 -9.76
C ILE A 504 24.12 15.22 -9.39
N GLY A 505 24.03 14.22 -8.50
CA GLY A 505 22.78 13.67 -7.97
C GLY A 505 22.50 12.25 -8.46
N ALA A 506 22.55 11.29 -7.54
CA ALA A 506 22.39 9.87 -7.84
C ALA A 506 21.02 9.28 -7.46
N GLY A 507 19.95 10.07 -7.64
CA GLY A 507 18.57 9.57 -7.60
C GLY A 507 18.18 8.86 -8.90
N GLY A 508 16.89 8.53 -9.06
CA GLY A 508 16.39 7.85 -10.28
C GLY A 508 16.77 8.55 -11.58
N ILE A 509 16.62 9.88 -11.65
CA ILE A 509 17.00 10.69 -12.83
C ILE A 509 18.51 10.63 -13.10
N GLY A 510 19.35 10.61 -12.06
CA GLY A 510 20.80 10.50 -12.22
C GLY A 510 21.21 9.16 -12.83
N PHE A 511 20.60 8.07 -12.36
CA PHE A 511 20.81 6.74 -12.94
C PHE A 511 20.28 6.64 -14.38
N ASP A 512 19.11 7.20 -14.67
CA ASP A 512 18.54 7.23 -16.01
C ASP A 512 19.40 8.06 -16.98
N THR A 513 19.93 9.20 -16.52
CA THR A 513 20.80 10.06 -17.34
C THR A 513 22.15 9.38 -17.58
N ALA A 514 22.71 8.72 -16.56
CA ALA A 514 23.90 7.89 -16.73
C ALA A 514 23.64 6.76 -17.74
N GLU A 515 22.53 6.05 -17.62
CA GLU A 515 22.14 4.99 -18.56
C GLU A 515 22.08 5.55 -19.99
N PHE A 516 21.35 6.64 -20.22
CA PHE A 516 21.26 7.28 -21.53
C PHE A 516 22.64 7.65 -22.10
N LEU A 517 23.54 8.21 -21.29
CA LEU A 517 24.86 8.65 -21.75
C LEU A 517 25.84 7.52 -22.05
N MET A 518 25.58 6.29 -21.57
CA MET A 518 26.41 5.11 -21.79
C MET A 518 26.03 4.27 -23.01
N HIS A 519 24.90 4.56 -23.65
CA HIS A 519 24.42 3.77 -24.78
C HIS A 519 24.51 4.54 -26.10
N GLU A 520 24.83 3.80 -27.16
CA GLU A 520 24.69 4.22 -28.55
C GLU A 520 23.94 3.11 -29.32
N GLY A 521 23.10 3.50 -30.28
CA GLY A 521 22.35 2.56 -31.10
C GLY A 521 21.17 1.89 -30.37
N VAL A 522 20.89 0.63 -30.75
CA VAL A 522 19.72 -0.11 -30.27
C VAL A 522 19.94 -0.61 -28.84
N SER A 523 19.02 -0.24 -27.95
CA SER A 523 19.00 -0.66 -26.55
C SER A 523 18.88 -2.19 -26.42
N PRO A 524 19.59 -2.82 -25.47
CA PRO A 524 19.43 -4.24 -25.14
C PRO A 524 17.98 -4.62 -24.81
N SER A 525 17.17 -3.72 -24.25
CA SER A 525 15.74 -3.99 -23.96
C SER A 525 14.88 -4.19 -25.20
N GLN A 526 15.38 -3.84 -26.38
CA GLN A 526 14.70 -4.03 -27.67
C GLN A 526 15.35 -5.14 -28.52
N SER A 527 16.42 -5.77 -28.02
CA SER A 527 17.13 -6.83 -28.72
C SER A 527 17.45 -7.99 -27.76
N PRO A 528 16.66 -9.09 -27.82
CA PRO A 528 16.93 -10.30 -27.01
C PRO A 528 18.37 -10.80 -27.13
N ILE A 529 18.96 -10.77 -28.32
CA ILE A 529 20.35 -11.20 -28.54
C ILE A 529 21.33 -10.35 -27.74
N LYS A 530 21.22 -9.01 -27.81
CA LYS A 530 22.09 -8.11 -27.04
C LYS A 530 21.85 -8.28 -25.54
N PHE A 531 20.59 -8.39 -25.12
CA PHE A 531 20.23 -8.62 -23.73
C PHE A 531 20.87 -9.90 -23.18
N PHE A 532 20.76 -11.02 -23.89
CA PHE A 532 21.36 -12.29 -23.44
C PHE A 532 22.88 -12.25 -23.42
N ALA A 533 23.50 -11.60 -24.39
CA ALA A 533 24.95 -11.40 -24.38
C ALA A 533 25.38 -10.56 -23.16
N GLU A 534 24.74 -9.42 -22.92
CA GLU A 534 25.07 -8.50 -21.81
C GLU A 534 24.91 -9.15 -20.44
N TRP A 535 23.92 -10.03 -20.27
CA TRP A 535 23.64 -10.66 -18.98
C TRP A 535 24.20 -12.08 -18.84
N GLY A 536 24.94 -12.59 -19.84
CA GLY A 536 25.54 -13.91 -19.75
C GLY A 536 24.52 -15.05 -19.77
N VAL A 537 23.44 -14.92 -20.55
CA VAL A 537 22.44 -15.98 -20.75
C VAL A 537 22.89 -16.87 -21.90
N ASP A 538 23.02 -18.16 -21.63
CA ASP A 538 23.27 -19.17 -22.64
C ASP A 538 21.95 -19.70 -23.22
N THR A 539 21.65 -19.29 -24.45
CA THR A 539 20.46 -19.72 -25.18
C THR A 539 20.60 -21.12 -25.79
N THR A 540 21.76 -21.76 -25.67
CA THR A 540 22.05 -23.09 -26.23
C THR A 540 22.03 -24.21 -25.18
N TYR A 541 21.94 -23.88 -23.88
CA TYR A 541 22.06 -24.84 -22.77
C TYR A 541 23.38 -25.65 -22.79
N ALA A 542 24.48 -25.07 -23.29
CA ALA A 542 25.80 -25.69 -23.21
C ALA A 542 26.27 -25.87 -21.76
N GLU A 543 25.90 -24.94 -20.87
CA GLU A 543 26.24 -24.99 -19.44
C GLU A 543 25.00 -25.05 -18.53
N ARG A 544 25.19 -25.63 -17.34
CA ARG A 544 24.14 -25.77 -16.32
C ARG A 544 23.54 -24.42 -15.91
N GLY A 545 22.21 -24.40 -15.77
CA GLY A 545 21.48 -23.18 -15.43
C GLY A 545 21.37 -22.15 -16.57
N GLY A 546 21.89 -22.48 -17.77
CA GLY A 546 21.87 -21.63 -18.96
C GLY A 546 22.65 -20.33 -18.78
N LEU A 547 23.85 -20.45 -18.22
CA LEU A 547 24.76 -19.33 -17.95
C LEU A 547 25.98 -19.40 -18.86
N LYS A 548 26.48 -18.23 -19.29
CA LYS A 548 27.77 -18.07 -19.95
C LYS A 548 28.42 -16.75 -19.51
N GLU A 549 29.63 -16.51 -19.96
CA GLU A 549 30.29 -15.22 -19.70
C GLU A 549 29.51 -14.06 -20.34
N ALA A 550 29.32 -12.98 -19.57
CA ALA A 550 28.64 -11.78 -20.00
C ALA A 550 29.53 -10.95 -20.94
N ILE A 551 28.97 -10.49 -22.05
CA ILE A 551 29.64 -9.64 -23.04
C ILE A 551 29.16 -8.21 -22.85
N ILE A 552 30.00 -7.39 -22.23
CA ILE A 552 29.67 -5.98 -21.95
C ILE A 552 30.21 -5.08 -23.05
N GLU A 553 29.31 -4.38 -23.75
CA GLU A 553 29.68 -3.34 -24.71
C GLU A 553 30.41 -2.17 -24.01
N LYS A 554 31.45 -1.66 -24.64
CA LYS A 554 32.22 -0.53 -24.12
C LYS A 554 31.36 0.74 -24.15
N ALA A 555 31.29 1.45 -23.03
CA ALA A 555 30.59 2.74 -22.96
C ALA A 555 31.32 3.81 -23.84
N PRO A 556 30.56 4.66 -24.55
CA PRO A 556 31.13 5.72 -25.40
C PRO A 556 31.72 6.88 -24.60
N ARG A 557 31.37 6.98 -23.31
CA ARG A 557 31.77 8.06 -22.40
C ARG A 557 32.29 7.50 -21.08
N LYS A 558 33.21 8.23 -20.44
CA LYS A 558 33.60 8.03 -19.05
C LYS A 558 32.69 8.86 -18.15
N LEU A 559 31.99 8.22 -17.23
CA LEU A 559 31.03 8.87 -16.34
C LEU A 559 31.44 8.75 -14.89
N THR A 560 31.21 9.81 -14.11
CA THR A 560 31.27 9.79 -12.65
C THR A 560 29.91 10.23 -12.09
N LEU A 561 29.24 9.36 -11.34
CA LEU A 561 27.96 9.64 -10.70
C LEU A 561 28.17 9.98 -9.22
N LEU A 562 27.75 11.18 -8.81
CA LEU A 562 28.05 11.74 -7.50
C LEU A 562 26.80 11.96 -6.65
N GLN A 563 26.93 11.77 -5.34
CA GLN A 563 25.93 12.18 -4.36
C GLN A 563 26.55 12.72 -3.07
N ARG A 564 25.84 13.63 -2.42
CA ARG A 564 26.21 14.19 -1.10
C ARG A 564 26.02 13.18 0.03
N LYS A 565 24.99 12.34 -0.05
CA LYS A 565 24.70 11.34 0.98
C LYS A 565 25.85 10.34 1.07
N ALA A 566 26.26 9.99 2.29
CA ALA A 566 27.37 9.07 2.54
C ALA A 566 27.01 7.59 2.30
N ASN A 567 25.72 7.26 2.24
CA ASN A 567 25.26 5.90 1.94
C ASN A 567 25.63 5.48 0.51
N LYS A 568 25.40 4.21 0.18
CA LYS A 568 25.80 3.66 -1.11
C LYS A 568 24.95 4.28 -2.23
N VAL A 569 25.61 4.53 -3.36
CA VAL A 569 25.00 5.16 -4.54
C VAL A 569 23.89 4.27 -5.08
N GLY A 570 22.68 4.83 -5.21
CA GLY A 570 21.49 4.11 -5.67
C GLY A 570 20.78 3.28 -4.60
N ASP A 571 21.08 3.45 -3.31
CA ASP A 571 20.38 2.76 -2.21
C ASP A 571 18.87 3.05 -2.17
N GLY A 572 18.44 4.22 -2.64
CA GLY A 572 17.03 4.63 -2.69
C GLY A 572 16.27 4.23 -3.96
N LEU A 573 16.88 3.44 -4.86
CA LEU A 573 16.18 2.91 -6.04
C LEU A 573 15.20 1.79 -5.65
N GLY A 574 14.31 1.41 -6.58
CA GLY A 574 13.31 0.35 -6.37
C GLY A 574 13.93 -0.95 -5.84
N LYS A 575 13.25 -1.62 -4.90
CA LYS A 575 13.79 -2.80 -4.19
C LYS A 575 14.20 -3.91 -5.17
N THR A 576 13.40 -4.13 -6.21
CA THR A 576 13.60 -5.23 -7.17
C THR A 576 14.32 -4.82 -8.45
N THR A 577 14.53 -3.52 -8.68
CA THR A 577 15.15 -3.00 -9.93
C THR A 577 16.46 -2.25 -9.68
N GLY A 578 16.67 -1.70 -8.49
CA GLY A 578 17.85 -0.89 -8.17
C GLY A 578 19.17 -1.64 -8.36
N TRP A 579 19.19 -2.95 -8.09
CA TRP A 579 20.38 -3.77 -8.32
C TRP A 579 20.70 -3.89 -9.82
N ILE A 580 19.68 -3.97 -10.68
CA ILE A 580 19.84 -4.07 -12.14
C ILE A 580 20.56 -2.82 -12.67
N HIS A 581 20.09 -1.64 -12.25
CA HIS A 581 20.69 -0.36 -12.65
C HIS A 581 22.13 -0.23 -12.13
N ARG A 582 22.38 -0.57 -10.86
CA ARG A 582 23.74 -0.52 -10.30
C ARG A 582 24.70 -1.49 -11.00
N THR A 583 24.26 -2.70 -11.31
CA THR A 583 25.08 -3.68 -12.05
C THR A 583 25.35 -3.19 -13.48
N SER A 584 24.34 -2.67 -14.18
CA SER A 584 24.49 -2.09 -15.52
C SER A 584 25.57 -1.00 -15.57
N LEU A 585 25.50 -0.03 -14.65
CA LEU A 585 26.48 1.06 -14.54
C LEU A 585 27.87 0.54 -14.16
N LYS A 586 27.96 -0.39 -13.20
CA LYS A 586 29.23 -0.96 -12.76
C LYS A 586 29.93 -1.74 -13.88
N ASN A 587 29.19 -2.56 -14.62
CA ASN A 587 29.73 -3.35 -15.73
C ASN A 587 30.30 -2.45 -16.83
N ARG A 588 29.70 -1.27 -17.03
CA ARG A 588 30.18 -0.22 -17.95
C ARG A 588 31.19 0.75 -17.33
N GLN A 589 31.75 0.41 -16.17
CA GLN A 589 32.83 1.15 -15.49
C GLN A 589 32.47 2.61 -15.15
N VAL A 590 31.22 2.87 -14.76
CA VAL A 590 30.85 4.18 -14.19
C VAL A 590 31.41 4.31 -12.79
N ASP A 591 32.18 5.38 -12.56
CA ASP A 591 32.67 5.73 -11.23
C ASP A 591 31.50 6.24 -10.38
N MET A 592 31.27 5.68 -9.19
CA MET A 592 30.19 6.07 -8.30
C MET A 592 30.76 6.57 -6.97
N LEU A 593 30.53 7.85 -6.65
CA LEU A 593 31.07 8.52 -5.45
C LEU A 593 29.94 8.99 -4.52
N SER A 594 30.03 8.62 -3.25
CA SER A 594 29.14 9.08 -2.17
C SER A 594 29.89 9.99 -1.19
N GLY A 595 29.15 10.72 -0.35
CA GLY A 595 29.74 11.62 0.65
C GLY A 595 30.45 12.84 0.05
N VAL A 596 30.06 13.25 -1.16
CA VAL A 596 30.74 14.30 -1.92
C VAL A 596 30.28 15.69 -1.49
N THR A 597 31.22 16.61 -1.28
CA THR A 597 30.94 18.06 -1.19
C THR A 597 31.36 18.74 -2.49
N TYR A 598 30.45 19.46 -3.14
CA TYR A 598 30.73 20.21 -4.35
C TYR A 598 31.28 21.59 -3.99
N ARG A 599 32.43 21.98 -4.54
CA ARG A 599 33.09 23.25 -4.22
C ARG A 599 32.78 24.31 -5.27
N ARG A 600 33.25 24.10 -6.49
CA ARG A 600 33.08 25.03 -7.62
C ARG A 600 33.18 24.32 -8.97
N ILE A 601 32.72 24.98 -10.01
CA ILE A 601 32.80 24.53 -11.42
C ILE A 601 33.50 25.60 -12.24
N ASP A 602 34.55 25.22 -12.98
CA ASP A 602 35.31 26.13 -13.85
C ASP A 602 35.83 25.41 -15.11
N ASP A 603 36.79 26.01 -15.81
CA ASP A 603 37.41 25.45 -17.01
C ASP A 603 38.17 24.13 -16.75
N GLU A 604 38.73 23.94 -15.55
CA GLU A 604 39.42 22.72 -15.15
C GLU A 604 38.45 21.57 -14.85
N GLY A 605 37.19 21.87 -14.49
CA GLY A 605 36.12 20.88 -14.32
C GLY A 605 35.33 21.05 -13.03
N LEU A 606 34.97 19.92 -12.40
CA LEU A 606 34.21 19.91 -11.14
C LEU A 606 35.14 19.68 -9.95
N HIS A 607 35.29 20.69 -9.10
CA HIS A 607 36.08 20.62 -7.87
C HIS A 607 35.23 20.06 -6.73
N ILE A 608 35.71 18.99 -6.09
CA ILE A 608 34.99 18.28 -5.02
C ILE A 608 35.89 17.97 -3.83
N THR A 609 35.24 17.68 -2.70
CA THR A 609 35.87 17.06 -1.53
C THR A 609 35.18 15.74 -1.21
N VAL A 610 35.95 14.70 -0.90
CA VAL A 610 35.45 13.40 -0.42
C VAL A 610 36.26 13.01 0.82
N GLY A 611 35.61 12.98 1.99
CA GLY A 611 36.32 12.94 3.27
C GLY A 611 37.19 14.19 3.43
N ASP A 612 38.49 14.01 3.68
CA ASP A 612 39.47 15.10 3.79
C ASP A 612 40.22 15.38 2.47
N ARG A 613 39.91 14.64 1.40
CA ARG A 613 40.62 14.74 0.13
C ARG A 613 39.92 15.71 -0.82
N GLU A 614 40.62 16.78 -1.19
CA GLU A 614 40.24 17.63 -2.30
C GLU A 614 40.71 17.03 -3.64
N MET A 615 39.86 17.11 -4.65
CA MET A 615 40.18 16.66 -6.01
C MET A 615 39.37 17.40 -7.06
N THR A 616 39.94 17.51 -8.26
CA THR A 616 39.28 18.09 -9.43
C THR A 616 38.97 16.99 -10.43
N LEU A 617 37.68 16.83 -10.76
CA LEU A 617 37.25 15.97 -11.85
C LEU A 617 37.36 16.75 -13.16
N ALA A 618 38.42 16.51 -13.92
CA ALA A 618 38.61 17.07 -15.26
C ALA A 618 37.59 16.46 -16.22
N VAL A 619 36.48 17.17 -16.43
CA VAL A 619 35.35 16.72 -17.25
C VAL A 619 34.98 17.73 -18.34
N ASP A 620 34.49 17.21 -19.45
CA ASP A 620 33.96 18.02 -20.54
C ASP A 620 32.64 18.68 -20.14
N ASN A 621 31.79 17.96 -19.39
CA ASN A 621 30.50 18.44 -18.93
C ASN A 621 30.17 18.03 -17.49
N VAL A 622 29.38 18.86 -16.81
CA VAL A 622 28.75 18.58 -15.52
C VAL A 622 27.23 18.56 -15.73
N VAL A 623 26.58 17.43 -15.48
CA VAL A 623 25.13 17.27 -15.65
C VAL A 623 24.42 17.32 -14.31
N LEU A 624 23.46 18.22 -14.17
CA LEU A 624 22.68 18.43 -12.95
C LEU A 624 21.46 17.49 -12.90
N CYS A 625 21.49 16.56 -11.97
CA CYS A 625 20.40 15.64 -11.59
C CYS A 625 20.04 15.83 -10.10
N ALA A 626 20.16 17.06 -9.59
CA ALA A 626 20.16 17.39 -8.16
C ALA A 626 18.77 17.45 -7.50
N GLY A 627 17.73 16.93 -8.17
CA GLY A 627 16.34 16.96 -7.73
C GLY A 627 15.49 17.95 -8.52
N GLN A 628 14.28 18.17 -8.03
CA GLN A 628 13.21 18.89 -8.73
C GLN A 628 12.47 19.81 -7.75
N GLU A 629 11.82 20.85 -8.27
CA GLU A 629 11.00 21.80 -7.52
C GLU A 629 9.59 21.90 -8.12
N PRO A 630 8.52 22.06 -7.30
CA PRO A 630 7.16 22.16 -7.82
C PRO A 630 6.95 23.42 -8.68
N GLN A 631 6.27 23.28 -9.82
CA GLN A 631 5.92 24.44 -10.65
C GLN A 631 4.51 24.94 -10.32
N ARG A 632 4.39 26.04 -9.57
CA ARG A 632 3.10 26.57 -9.04
C ARG A 632 2.77 28.00 -9.44
N GLU A 633 3.38 28.51 -10.51
CA GLU A 633 3.30 29.93 -10.92
C GLU A 633 1.87 30.47 -11.07
N LEU A 634 0.90 29.63 -11.47
CA LEU A 634 -0.50 30.04 -11.66
C LEU A 634 -1.34 30.06 -10.38
N GLN A 635 -0.86 29.45 -9.29
CA GLN A 635 -1.70 29.15 -8.13
C GLN A 635 -2.23 30.40 -7.43
N ALA A 636 -1.35 31.34 -7.08
CA ALA A 636 -1.72 32.52 -6.31
C ALA A 636 -2.69 33.42 -7.08
N ASP A 637 -2.44 33.63 -8.38
CA ASP A 637 -3.27 34.47 -9.23
C ASP A 637 -4.66 33.86 -9.49
N LEU A 638 -4.75 32.54 -9.67
CA LEU A 638 -6.04 31.85 -9.77
C LEU A 638 -6.87 31.96 -8.49
N GLN A 639 -6.23 31.79 -7.33
CA GLN A 639 -6.88 31.95 -6.03
C GLN A 639 -7.35 33.39 -5.80
N ALA A 640 -6.54 34.38 -6.18
CA ALA A 640 -6.91 35.79 -6.13
C ALA A 640 -8.09 36.12 -7.06
N ALA A 641 -8.25 35.40 -8.16
CA ALA A 641 -9.40 35.49 -9.06
C ALA A 641 -10.64 34.72 -8.59
N GLY A 642 -10.62 34.12 -7.39
CA GLY A 642 -11.75 33.37 -6.82
C GLY A 642 -11.96 31.98 -7.41
N VAL A 643 -10.97 31.44 -8.14
CA VAL A 643 -11.01 30.10 -8.74
C VAL A 643 -10.56 29.06 -7.70
N THR A 644 -11.28 27.94 -7.60
CA THR A 644 -10.85 26.82 -6.76
C THR A 644 -9.70 26.08 -7.44
N VAL A 645 -8.56 25.97 -6.75
CA VAL A 645 -7.34 25.36 -7.31
C VAL A 645 -7.00 24.07 -6.60
N HIS A 646 -6.79 23.00 -7.36
CA HIS A 646 -6.26 21.72 -6.88
C HIS A 646 -4.85 21.50 -7.42
N LEU A 647 -3.95 21.00 -6.57
CA LEU A 647 -2.59 20.62 -6.98
C LEU A 647 -2.47 19.10 -7.03
N ILE A 648 -1.89 18.56 -8.10
CA ILE A 648 -1.59 17.12 -8.21
C ILE A 648 -0.22 16.87 -8.82
N GLY A 649 0.34 15.70 -8.50
CA GLY A 649 1.63 15.26 -9.04
C GLY A 649 2.77 16.17 -8.64
N GLY A 650 3.59 16.57 -9.61
CA GLY A 650 4.78 17.38 -9.33
C GLY A 650 4.50 18.82 -8.91
N ALA A 651 3.35 19.35 -9.33
CA ALA A 651 2.90 20.68 -8.92
C ALA A 651 2.54 20.70 -7.42
N ASP A 652 2.05 19.57 -6.90
CA ASP A 652 1.83 19.37 -5.47
C ASP A 652 3.16 19.11 -4.74
N LYS A 653 3.88 18.04 -5.06
CA LYS A 653 5.14 17.73 -4.36
C LYS A 653 6.16 17.18 -5.34
N ALA A 654 7.37 17.74 -5.34
CA ALA A 654 8.47 17.29 -6.19
C ALA A 654 9.43 16.32 -5.48
N GLU A 655 9.52 16.38 -4.15
CA GLU A 655 10.35 15.46 -3.37
C GLU A 655 9.82 14.03 -3.45
N GLU A 656 10.71 13.10 -3.78
CA GLU A 656 10.41 11.66 -3.97
C GLU A 656 9.19 11.44 -4.88
N LEU A 657 8.94 12.35 -5.81
CA LEU A 657 7.87 12.21 -6.80
C LEU A 657 8.25 11.12 -7.78
N ASP A 658 7.41 10.10 -7.87
CA ASP A 658 7.40 9.17 -8.98
C ASP A 658 6.05 9.22 -9.71
N ALA A 659 6.01 8.61 -10.89
CA ALA A 659 4.80 8.58 -11.69
C ALA A 659 3.67 7.76 -11.05
N LYS A 660 4.00 6.84 -10.13
CA LYS A 660 3.01 6.10 -9.34
C LYS A 660 2.21 7.07 -8.45
N ARG A 661 2.88 7.99 -7.74
CA ARG A 661 2.17 9.03 -6.96
C ARG A 661 1.37 9.96 -7.87
N ALA A 662 1.95 10.40 -8.98
CA ALA A 662 1.31 11.33 -9.91
C ALA A 662 -0.02 10.78 -10.48
N ILE A 663 -0.01 9.55 -10.99
CA ILE A 663 -1.21 8.91 -11.56
C ILE A 663 -2.23 8.64 -10.45
N LYS A 664 -1.80 8.12 -9.28
CA LYS A 664 -2.69 7.86 -8.14
C LYS A 664 -3.40 9.14 -7.67
N GLN A 665 -2.67 10.24 -7.46
CA GLN A 665 -3.26 11.52 -7.06
C GLN A 665 -4.26 12.05 -8.08
N GLY A 666 -3.96 11.91 -9.39
CA GLY A 666 -4.89 12.33 -10.44
C GLY A 666 -6.21 11.55 -10.40
N LEU A 667 -6.14 10.21 -10.26
CA LEU A 667 -7.33 9.37 -10.12
C LEU A 667 -8.12 9.67 -8.83
N GLU A 668 -7.44 9.77 -7.69
CA GLU A 668 -8.10 9.99 -6.39
C GLU A 668 -8.80 11.35 -6.33
N LEU A 669 -8.21 12.40 -6.92
CA LEU A 669 -8.87 13.70 -7.00
C LEU A 669 -10.14 13.63 -7.88
N ALA A 670 -10.10 12.93 -9.02
CA ALA A 670 -11.28 12.77 -9.87
C ALA A 670 -12.42 12.05 -9.12
N VAL A 671 -12.11 10.97 -8.39
CA VAL A 671 -13.08 10.26 -7.55
C VAL A 671 -13.63 11.16 -6.44
N ALA A 672 -12.76 11.93 -5.77
CA ALA A 672 -13.18 12.82 -4.69
C ALA A 672 -14.13 13.93 -5.17
N LEU A 673 -13.84 14.55 -6.32
CA LEU A 673 -14.72 15.56 -6.91
C LEU A 673 -16.05 14.95 -7.36
N ALA A 674 -16.03 13.75 -7.97
CA ALA A 674 -17.24 13.07 -8.41
C ALA A 674 -18.14 12.61 -7.24
N SER A 675 -17.53 12.30 -6.09
CA SER A 675 -18.26 11.86 -4.88
C SER A 675 -18.82 13.01 -4.05
N SER A 676 -18.43 14.26 -4.35
CA SER A 676 -18.87 15.44 -3.62
C SER A 676 -20.24 15.90 -4.11
N PRO A 677 -21.17 16.29 -3.21
CA PRO A 677 -22.49 16.79 -3.62
C PRO A 677 -22.35 18.04 -4.49
N SER A 678 -23.13 18.14 -5.57
CA SER A 678 -23.10 19.33 -6.42
C SER A 678 -23.63 20.57 -5.71
N PRO A 679 -23.23 21.79 -6.13
CA PRO A 679 -23.84 23.02 -5.65
C PRO A 679 -25.37 23.04 -5.83
N GLU A 680 -25.89 22.38 -6.87
CA GLU A 680 -27.32 22.19 -7.12
C GLU A 680 -27.96 21.22 -6.10
N ASP A 681 -27.27 20.12 -5.72
CA ASP A 681 -27.73 19.19 -4.67
C ASP A 681 -27.78 19.84 -3.28
N LEU A 682 -26.86 20.77 -3.01
CA LEU A 682 -26.83 21.55 -1.78
C LEU A 682 -27.91 22.63 -1.75
N GLN A 683 -28.24 23.24 -2.89
CA GLN A 683 -29.36 24.19 -3.03
C GLN A 683 -30.74 23.51 -2.97
N ALA A 684 -30.90 22.32 -3.53
CA ALA A 684 -32.13 21.54 -3.43
C ALA A 684 -32.46 21.10 -1.99
N LYS A 685 -31.43 20.95 -1.14
CA LYS A 685 -31.58 20.66 0.30
C LYS A 685 -31.80 21.90 1.16
N SER A 686 -31.41 23.10 0.72
CA SER A 686 -31.61 24.33 1.50
C SER A 686 -33.03 24.91 1.40
N THR A 687 -33.85 24.45 0.45
CA THR A 687 -35.23 24.95 0.25
C THR A 687 -36.32 24.25 1.07
N SER A 688 -35.98 23.27 1.93
CA SER A 688 -36.99 22.48 2.67
C SER A 688 -37.06 22.68 4.18
N SER A 689 -36.33 23.62 4.79
CA SER A 689 -36.46 23.87 6.24
C SER A 689 -36.23 25.32 6.65
N ALA A 690 -37.16 26.20 6.30
CA ALA A 690 -37.30 27.51 6.95
C ALA A 690 -38.54 27.50 7.85
N GLY A 691 -38.37 26.95 9.05
CA GLY A 691 -39.33 27.05 10.16
C GLY A 691 -38.70 27.85 11.28
N THR A 692 -39.14 29.10 11.43
CA THR A 692 -38.75 30.05 12.46
C THR A 692 -39.16 29.61 13.87
N SER A 693 -38.26 29.72 14.85
CA SER A 693 -38.65 30.23 16.17
C SER A 693 -37.47 30.91 16.88
N SER A 694 -37.69 32.18 17.20
CA SER A 694 -36.86 33.00 18.06
C SER A 694 -37.28 32.79 19.51
N ALA A 695 -36.33 32.61 20.43
CA ALA A 695 -36.50 33.04 21.82
C ALA A 695 -35.15 33.22 22.51
N SER A 696 -34.90 34.45 22.94
CA SER A 696 -33.90 34.81 23.94
C SER A 696 -34.34 34.36 25.33
N SER A 697 -33.42 33.92 26.19
CA SER A 697 -33.18 34.56 27.50
C SER A 697 -32.20 33.75 28.37
N SER A 698 -31.39 34.51 29.09
CA SER A 698 -30.50 34.13 30.18
C SER A 698 -31.17 33.35 31.31
N GLN A 699 -30.50 32.34 31.88
CA GLN A 699 -30.64 32.00 33.30
C GLN A 699 -29.45 31.18 33.83
N ASN A 700 -28.97 31.59 34.99
CA ASN A 700 -27.89 30.98 35.76
C ASN A 700 -28.50 30.44 37.07
N LYS A 701 -28.50 29.12 37.29
CA LYS A 701 -28.46 28.38 38.59
C LYS A 701 -29.08 26.98 38.51
N SER A 702 -28.23 25.99 38.75
CA SER A 702 -28.45 24.75 39.55
C SER A 702 -29.89 24.25 39.75
N ASP A 703 -30.34 23.38 38.85
CA ASP A 703 -31.07 22.15 39.21
C ASP A 703 -30.99 21.18 38.01
N SER A 704 -29.79 20.63 37.78
CA SER A 704 -29.59 19.66 36.72
C SER A 704 -30.22 18.36 37.17
N GLY A 705 -31.34 17.92 36.57
CA GLY A 705 -32.13 16.73 36.96
C GLY A 705 -31.41 15.37 36.89
N TYR A 706 -30.11 15.33 37.16
CA TYR A 706 -29.26 14.16 37.34
C TYR A 706 -29.48 13.57 38.73
N THR A 707 -29.60 12.25 38.78
CA THR A 707 -29.84 11.46 39.99
C THR A 707 -28.60 10.70 40.45
N ALA A 708 -27.65 10.47 39.54
CA ALA A 708 -26.41 9.73 39.80
C ALA A 708 -25.16 10.58 39.56
N LEU A 709 -25.29 11.78 38.97
CA LEU A 709 -24.22 12.76 38.78
C LEU A 709 -24.54 14.10 39.45
N THR A 710 -23.50 14.89 39.72
CA THR A 710 -23.62 16.34 39.93
C THR A 710 -22.82 17.07 38.87
N VAL A 711 -23.46 18.03 38.19
CA VAL A 711 -22.83 18.82 37.12
C VAL A 711 -22.87 20.30 37.50
N SER A 712 -21.73 20.96 37.41
CA SER A 712 -21.62 22.41 37.65
C SER A 712 -20.71 23.07 36.62
N LEU A 713 -20.89 24.37 36.39
CA LEU A 713 -20.03 25.18 35.55
C LEU A 713 -19.67 26.47 36.28
N SER A 714 -18.38 26.70 36.43
CA SER A 714 -17.81 27.89 37.05
C SER A 714 -16.51 28.23 36.34
N ASP A 715 -16.26 29.50 36.05
CA ASP A 715 -14.98 29.95 35.47
C ASP A 715 -14.61 29.19 34.17
N HIS A 716 -15.61 28.90 33.33
CA HIS A 716 -15.49 28.10 32.11
C HIS A 716 -15.11 26.62 32.30
N ILE A 717 -15.10 26.13 33.54
CA ILE A 717 -14.77 24.73 33.87
C ILE A 717 -16.04 23.99 34.26
N ALA A 718 -16.41 23.00 33.45
CA ALA A 718 -17.49 22.07 33.77
C ALA A 718 -16.96 20.98 34.71
N THR A 719 -17.58 20.79 35.88
CA THR A 719 -17.22 19.72 36.83
C THR A 719 -18.33 18.69 36.87
N ILE A 720 -18.02 17.46 36.46
CA ILE A 720 -18.90 16.30 36.44
C ILE A 720 -18.44 15.39 37.58
N THR A 721 -19.31 15.22 38.58
CA THR A 721 -19.02 14.42 39.76
C THR A 721 -19.89 13.17 39.78
N LEU A 722 -19.27 11.98 39.82
CA LEU A 722 -19.98 10.73 40.08
C LEU A 722 -20.54 10.79 41.50
N ASN A 723 -21.87 10.75 41.65
CA ASN A 723 -22.55 11.07 42.90
C ASN A 723 -23.46 9.94 43.39
N ARG A 724 -22.85 8.78 43.68
CA ARG A 724 -23.48 7.69 44.45
C ARG A 724 -22.52 7.23 45.56
N PRO A 725 -22.09 8.12 46.47
CA PRO A 725 -21.03 7.83 47.44
C PRO A 725 -21.36 6.64 48.35
N ASP A 726 -22.63 6.50 48.76
CA ASP A 726 -23.12 5.39 49.60
C ASP A 726 -23.11 4.02 48.89
N LYS A 727 -22.95 4.02 47.56
CA LYS A 727 -22.82 2.83 46.71
C LYS A 727 -21.46 2.78 46.02
N ALA A 728 -20.44 3.41 46.60
CA ALA A 728 -19.08 3.42 46.07
C ALA A 728 -19.00 3.88 44.59
N ASN A 729 -19.88 4.80 44.19
CA ASN A 729 -20.05 5.27 42.82
C ASN A 729 -20.20 4.16 41.78
N ALA A 730 -20.78 3.01 42.15
CA ALA A 730 -21.11 1.96 41.17
C ALA A 730 -21.98 2.55 40.04
N MET A 731 -21.72 2.16 38.79
CA MET A 731 -22.34 2.75 37.61
C MET A 731 -23.63 2.00 37.28
N ASN A 732 -24.76 2.52 37.77
CA ASN A 732 -26.10 2.05 37.38
C ASN A 732 -26.55 2.68 36.05
N LEU A 733 -27.67 2.20 35.49
CA LEU A 733 -28.15 2.63 34.18
C LEU A 733 -28.36 4.16 34.10
N ALA A 734 -28.85 4.76 35.19
CA ALA A 734 -28.98 6.21 35.29
C ALA A 734 -27.62 6.89 35.10
N MET A 735 -26.57 6.49 35.82
CA MET A 735 -25.23 7.07 35.68
C MET A 735 -24.69 6.94 34.24
N TRP A 736 -24.90 5.80 33.58
CA TRP A 736 -24.50 5.63 32.17
C TRP A 736 -25.19 6.68 31.27
N HIS A 737 -26.52 6.75 31.29
CA HIS A 737 -27.25 7.73 30.47
C HIS A 737 -26.88 9.18 30.82
N GLU A 738 -26.76 9.49 32.11
CA GLU A 738 -26.41 10.82 32.60
C GLU A 738 -25.00 11.23 32.21
N LEU A 739 -24.03 10.30 32.14
CA LEU A 739 -22.69 10.59 31.64
C LEU A 739 -22.73 11.03 30.17
N ARG A 740 -23.46 10.31 29.32
CA ARG A 740 -23.64 10.70 27.91
C ARG A 740 -24.26 12.10 27.81
N GLN A 741 -25.34 12.35 28.56
CA GLN A 741 -26.02 13.64 28.56
C GLN A 741 -25.11 14.77 29.06
N ALA A 742 -24.36 14.54 30.14
CA ALA A 742 -23.45 15.53 30.71
C ALA A 742 -22.36 15.91 29.71
N PHE A 743 -21.71 14.95 29.03
CA PHE A 743 -20.65 15.26 28.08
C PHE A 743 -21.16 15.81 26.74
N GLN A 744 -22.38 15.44 26.30
CA GLN A 744 -23.06 16.12 25.20
C GLN A 744 -23.41 17.57 25.55
N TRP A 745 -23.84 17.81 26.79
CA TRP A 745 -24.07 19.16 27.29
C TRP A 745 -22.76 19.95 27.34
N VAL A 746 -21.68 19.39 27.91
CA VAL A 746 -20.35 20.01 27.87
C VAL A 746 -19.98 20.36 26.43
N ASP A 747 -20.13 19.44 25.47
CA ASP A 747 -19.78 19.68 24.06
C ASP A 747 -20.60 20.79 23.39
N ARG A 748 -21.85 21.01 23.80
CA ARG A 748 -22.74 22.02 23.20
C ARG A 748 -22.69 23.37 23.91
N THR A 749 -22.37 23.41 25.20
CA THR A 749 -22.29 24.63 25.99
C THR A 749 -21.07 25.46 25.57
N PRO A 750 -21.24 26.68 25.02
CA PRO A 750 -20.12 27.53 24.60
C PRO A 750 -19.23 27.94 25.76
N GLU A 751 -19.83 28.30 26.90
CA GLU A 751 -19.12 28.78 28.09
C GLU A 751 -18.24 27.71 28.73
N ALA A 752 -18.51 26.42 28.50
CA ALA A 752 -17.68 25.32 28.96
C ALA A 752 -16.47 25.14 28.03
N ARG A 753 -15.26 25.39 28.56
CA ARG A 753 -14.01 25.28 27.80
C ARG A 753 -13.22 24.02 28.14
N VAL A 754 -13.38 23.49 29.36
CA VAL A 754 -12.70 22.30 29.88
C VAL A 754 -13.64 21.56 30.82
N ALA A 755 -13.56 20.22 30.86
CA ALA A 755 -14.29 19.40 31.80
C ALA A 755 -13.37 18.68 32.80
N ILE A 756 -13.78 18.62 34.06
CA ILE A 756 -13.18 17.79 35.10
C ILE A 756 -14.17 16.68 35.45
N LEU A 757 -13.71 15.43 35.39
CA LEU A 757 -14.43 14.26 35.85
C LEU A 757 -13.84 13.81 37.21
N GLN A 758 -14.68 13.74 38.23
CA GLN A 758 -14.27 13.33 39.58
C GLN A 758 -15.35 12.46 40.26
N GLY A 759 -15.03 11.85 41.40
CA GLY A 759 -15.99 11.10 42.22
C GLY A 759 -16.30 11.77 43.54
N GLU A 760 -17.50 11.51 44.08
CA GLU A 760 -17.89 11.88 45.44
C GLU A 760 -17.70 10.72 46.43
N GLY A 761 -17.43 11.00 47.71
CA GLY A 761 -17.23 9.97 48.73
C GLY A 761 -15.83 9.32 48.71
N LYS A 762 -15.73 8.07 49.19
CA LYS A 762 -14.45 7.41 49.50
C LYS A 762 -13.65 6.95 48.28
N LEU A 763 -14.31 6.61 47.18
CA LEU A 763 -13.69 6.04 45.98
C LEU A 763 -14.12 6.86 44.76
N PHE A 764 -13.30 6.85 43.72
CA PHE A 764 -13.68 7.36 42.41
C PHE A 764 -14.85 6.56 41.83
N THR A 765 -14.68 5.25 41.59
CA THR A 765 -15.77 4.31 41.29
C THR A 765 -15.36 2.84 41.47
N SER A 766 -16.31 2.03 41.93
CA SER A 766 -16.21 0.57 42.00
C SER A 766 -16.53 -0.15 40.69
N GLY A 767 -16.89 0.57 39.62
CA GLY A 767 -17.20 0.01 38.31
C GLY A 767 -18.69 -0.21 38.10
N ILE A 768 -19.06 -1.17 37.25
CA ILE A 768 -20.46 -1.46 36.91
C ILE A 768 -21.28 -1.90 38.14
N ASP A 769 -22.52 -1.41 38.24
CA ASP A 769 -23.45 -1.85 39.29
C ASP A 769 -23.92 -3.28 38.99
N LEU A 770 -23.56 -4.25 39.85
CA LEU A 770 -23.89 -5.65 39.64
C LEU A 770 -25.41 -5.92 39.63
N GLN A 771 -26.21 -5.10 40.32
CA GLN A 771 -27.67 -5.24 40.28
C GLN A 771 -28.21 -4.83 38.91
N MET A 772 -27.64 -3.79 38.30
CA MET A 772 -27.94 -3.43 36.91
C MET A 772 -27.59 -4.57 35.97
N MET A 773 -26.40 -5.17 36.12
CA MET A 773 -25.95 -6.27 35.27
C MET A 773 -26.87 -7.49 35.36
N MET A 774 -27.27 -7.88 36.58
CA MET A 774 -28.20 -9.00 36.80
C MET A 774 -29.59 -8.74 36.20
N GLY A 775 -30.05 -7.49 36.17
CA GLY A 775 -31.34 -7.12 35.58
C GLY A 775 -31.35 -7.01 34.05
N LEU A 776 -30.20 -7.14 33.38
CA LEU A 776 -30.12 -6.99 31.92
C LEU A 776 -30.91 -8.07 31.17
N SER A 777 -30.94 -9.32 31.68
CA SER A 777 -31.64 -10.44 31.03
C SER A 777 -33.10 -10.10 30.72
N ASP A 778 -33.78 -9.45 31.66
CA ASP A 778 -35.20 -9.14 31.58
C ASP A 778 -35.49 -8.07 30.52
N THR A 779 -34.51 -7.20 30.25
CA THR A 779 -34.63 -6.10 29.28
C THR A 779 -34.33 -6.52 27.84
N ILE A 780 -33.53 -7.57 27.65
CA ILE A 780 -33.11 -8.04 26.30
C ILE A 780 -33.94 -9.21 25.79
N GLN A 781 -34.73 -9.83 26.67
CA GLN A 781 -35.42 -11.09 26.39
C GLN A 781 -36.36 -10.99 25.20
N ASN A 782 -36.30 -12.01 24.34
CA ASN A 782 -37.16 -12.16 23.19
C ASN A 782 -37.43 -13.64 22.94
N ASP A 783 -38.59 -13.97 22.36
CA ASP A 783 -38.98 -15.35 22.02
C ASP A 783 -37.99 -16.03 21.04
N CYS A 784 -37.20 -15.24 20.31
CA CYS A 784 -36.11 -15.73 19.48
C CYS A 784 -34.75 -15.48 20.14
N GLU A 785 -33.98 -16.55 20.34
CA GLU A 785 -32.65 -16.48 20.95
C GLU A 785 -31.69 -15.59 20.15
N ALA A 786 -31.73 -15.65 18.82
CA ALA A 786 -30.92 -14.77 17.97
C ALA A 786 -31.27 -13.29 18.16
N ARG A 787 -32.56 -12.97 18.36
CA ARG A 787 -33.01 -11.60 18.65
C ARG A 787 -32.62 -11.15 20.05
N THR A 788 -32.65 -12.05 21.03
CA THR A 788 -32.13 -11.77 22.39
C THR A 788 -30.64 -11.40 22.33
N ARG A 789 -29.83 -12.13 21.55
CA ARG A 789 -28.40 -11.82 21.36
C ARG A 789 -28.18 -10.50 20.60
N GLU A 790 -29.02 -10.19 19.61
CA GLU A 790 -28.96 -8.89 18.92
C GLU A 790 -29.35 -7.73 19.86
N ASN A 791 -30.39 -7.89 20.69
CA ASN A 791 -30.77 -6.89 21.69
C ASN A 791 -29.63 -6.63 22.69
N LEU A 792 -29.00 -7.70 23.20
CA LEU A 792 -27.82 -7.57 24.06
C LEU A 792 -26.68 -6.82 23.37
N ARG A 793 -26.41 -7.14 22.09
CA ARG A 793 -25.39 -6.44 21.31
C ARG A 793 -25.71 -4.95 21.20
N GLN A 794 -26.97 -4.58 20.97
CA GLN A 794 -27.39 -3.16 20.92
C GLN A 794 -27.19 -2.45 22.26
N VAL A 795 -27.49 -3.12 23.39
CA VAL A 795 -27.22 -2.58 24.73
C VAL A 795 -25.71 -2.36 24.94
N ILE A 796 -24.87 -3.33 24.57
CA ILE A 796 -23.40 -3.19 24.69
C ILE A 796 -22.90 -2.02 23.84
N LEU A 797 -23.37 -1.89 22.60
CA LEU A 797 -23.02 -0.76 21.73
C LEU A 797 -23.48 0.58 22.30
N ASP A 798 -24.64 0.63 22.95
CA ASP A 798 -25.12 1.84 23.62
C ASP A 798 -24.24 2.21 24.84
N LEU A 799 -23.83 1.24 25.66
CA LEU A 799 -22.90 1.46 26.76
C LEU A 799 -21.51 1.93 26.26
N GLN A 800 -21.01 1.32 25.18
CA GLN A 800 -19.78 1.77 24.50
C GLN A 800 -19.91 3.21 23.98
N ASP A 801 -21.01 3.55 23.30
CA ASP A 801 -21.28 4.89 22.77
C ASP A 801 -21.34 5.92 23.90
N THR A 802 -21.94 5.54 25.04
CA THR A 802 -22.02 6.34 26.26
C THR A 802 -20.64 6.78 26.75
N LEU A 803 -19.69 5.86 26.98
CA LEU A 803 -18.35 6.28 27.43
C LEU A 803 -17.57 6.98 26.33
N THR A 804 -17.78 6.59 25.08
CA THR A 804 -17.15 7.23 23.92
C THR A 804 -17.64 8.67 23.72
N SER A 805 -18.74 9.09 24.35
CA SER A 805 -19.17 10.49 24.35
C SER A 805 -18.18 11.43 25.05
N LEU A 806 -17.40 10.94 26.02
CA LEU A 806 -16.33 11.70 26.68
C LEU A 806 -15.20 12.02 25.71
N GLU A 807 -14.77 11.01 24.96
CA GLU A 807 -13.71 11.13 23.95
C GLU A 807 -14.15 12.03 22.78
N ARG A 808 -15.43 11.92 22.36
CA ARG A 808 -16.05 12.75 21.30
C ARG A 808 -16.31 14.19 21.70
N CYS A 809 -16.36 14.51 23.00
CA CYS A 809 -16.53 15.89 23.44
C CYS A 809 -15.35 16.72 22.96
N ARG A 810 -15.60 17.80 22.21
CA ARG A 810 -14.54 18.63 21.61
C ARG A 810 -13.72 19.40 22.64
N LYS A 811 -14.20 19.48 23.89
CA LYS A 811 -13.50 20.11 25.01
C LYS A 811 -12.58 19.11 25.70
N PRO A 812 -11.41 19.53 26.21
CA PRO A 812 -10.54 18.66 26.98
C PRO A 812 -11.23 18.15 28.26
N VAL A 813 -11.01 16.87 28.57
CA VAL A 813 -11.55 16.15 29.73
C VAL A 813 -10.40 15.69 30.61
N LEU A 814 -10.39 16.15 31.87
CA LEU A 814 -9.40 15.80 32.88
C LEU A 814 -10.05 14.89 33.92
N ALA A 815 -9.53 13.68 34.11
CA ALA A 815 -9.98 12.78 35.17
C ALA A 815 -9.16 13.00 36.45
N ALA A 816 -9.83 13.25 37.57
CA ALA A 816 -9.26 13.36 38.91
C ALA A 816 -9.69 12.13 39.74
N VAL A 817 -8.79 11.16 39.88
CA VAL A 817 -9.06 9.84 40.46
C VAL A 817 -8.50 9.73 41.88
N HIS A 818 -9.36 9.55 42.88
CA HIS A 818 -8.97 9.21 44.26
C HIS A 818 -9.53 7.86 44.68
N GLY A 819 -8.92 7.20 45.67
CA GLY A 819 -9.34 5.87 46.10
C GLY A 819 -9.40 4.86 44.93
N ALA A 820 -10.39 3.97 44.92
CA ALA A 820 -10.46 2.91 43.91
C ALA A 820 -11.10 3.37 42.59
N CYS A 821 -10.51 2.91 41.47
CA CYS A 821 -11.02 3.01 40.11
C CYS A 821 -11.00 1.59 39.47
N ILE A 822 -12.14 0.93 39.46
CA ILE A 822 -12.23 -0.52 39.19
C ILE A 822 -13.13 -0.78 37.98
N GLY A 823 -12.73 -1.72 37.12
CA GLY A 823 -13.52 -2.23 35.99
C GLY A 823 -13.99 -1.11 35.06
N GLY A 824 -15.31 -0.90 34.97
CA GLY A 824 -15.94 0.24 34.28
C GLY A 824 -15.34 1.62 34.60
N GLY A 825 -14.70 1.79 35.77
CA GLY A 825 -13.90 2.98 36.07
C GLY A 825 -12.68 3.16 35.17
N ILE A 826 -11.98 2.08 34.84
CA ILE A 826 -10.87 2.06 33.87
C ILE A 826 -11.39 2.39 32.48
N ASP A 827 -12.52 1.80 32.07
CA ASP A 827 -13.15 2.14 30.79
C ASP A 827 -13.46 3.63 30.69
N LEU A 828 -13.96 4.22 31.78
CA LEU A 828 -14.30 5.63 31.85
C LEU A 828 -13.06 6.54 31.77
N ILE A 829 -12.01 6.27 32.56
CA ILE A 829 -10.83 7.16 32.57
C ILE A 829 -9.95 7.03 31.33
N THR A 830 -10.00 5.89 30.63
CA THR A 830 -9.28 5.73 29.35
C THR A 830 -9.88 6.58 28.23
N CYS A 831 -11.12 7.07 28.38
CA CYS A 831 -11.73 8.07 27.50
C CYS A 831 -11.29 9.52 27.80
N ALA A 832 -10.69 9.80 28.96
CA ALA A 832 -10.24 11.14 29.31
C ALA A 832 -8.96 11.52 28.54
N ASP A 833 -8.78 12.81 28.26
CA ASP A 833 -7.57 13.29 27.57
C ASP A 833 -6.35 13.26 28.51
N MET A 834 -6.59 13.56 29.79
CA MET A 834 -5.56 13.57 30.83
C MET A 834 -6.10 12.92 32.11
N ARG A 835 -5.25 12.18 32.82
CA ARG A 835 -5.61 11.47 34.04
C ARG A 835 -4.65 11.85 35.17
N TYR A 836 -5.19 12.17 36.33
CA TYR A 836 -4.44 12.51 37.52
C TYR A 836 -5.01 11.71 38.69
N CYS A 837 -4.18 11.38 39.67
CA CYS A 837 -4.67 10.68 40.85
C CYS A 837 -4.03 11.13 42.16
N SER A 838 -4.67 10.79 43.26
CA SER A 838 -4.08 10.92 44.60
C SER A 838 -3.25 9.68 44.94
N VAL A 839 -2.34 9.80 45.90
CA VAL A 839 -1.40 8.73 46.28
C VAL A 839 -2.10 7.48 46.81
N ASP A 840 -3.30 7.63 47.39
CA ASP A 840 -4.15 6.53 47.86
C ASP A 840 -4.95 5.84 46.74
N ALA A 841 -4.80 6.28 45.48
CA ALA A 841 -5.53 5.71 44.38
C ALA A 841 -5.07 4.28 44.03
N SER A 842 -6.03 3.44 43.64
CA SER A 842 -5.77 2.07 43.15
C SER A 842 -6.65 1.73 41.96
N PHE A 843 -6.12 0.89 41.07
CA PHE A 843 -6.71 0.60 39.77
C PHE A 843 -6.78 -0.91 39.52
N SER A 844 -7.76 -1.39 38.74
CA SER A 844 -7.88 -2.80 38.35
C SER A 844 -8.84 -2.98 37.16
N ILE A 845 -8.43 -3.78 36.17
CA ILE A 845 -9.29 -4.28 35.07
C ILE A 845 -9.98 -5.54 35.58
N LYS A 846 -11.13 -5.39 36.23
CA LYS A 846 -11.68 -6.43 37.11
C LYS A 846 -12.56 -7.45 36.39
N GLU A 847 -12.88 -7.21 35.12
CA GLU A 847 -13.85 -7.98 34.34
C GLU A 847 -13.47 -9.46 34.24
N ILE A 848 -12.18 -9.78 34.14
CA ILE A 848 -11.71 -11.17 34.00
C ILE A 848 -12.06 -12.02 35.23
N ASP A 849 -12.05 -11.44 36.43
CA ASP A 849 -12.35 -12.14 37.68
C ASP A 849 -13.84 -12.46 37.84
N ILE A 850 -14.70 -11.82 37.04
CA ILE A 850 -16.14 -12.12 36.97
C ILE A 850 -16.51 -12.90 35.71
N GLY A 851 -15.51 -13.44 35.00
CA GLY A 851 -15.72 -14.24 33.78
C GLY A 851 -16.13 -13.42 32.55
N MET A 852 -15.84 -12.12 32.56
CA MET A 852 -16.22 -11.20 31.49
C MET A 852 -14.97 -10.64 30.78
N THR A 853 -15.06 -10.47 29.47
CA THR A 853 -14.05 -9.70 28.73
C THR A 853 -14.43 -8.22 28.84
N ALA A 854 -13.49 -7.35 29.22
CA ALA A 854 -13.75 -5.91 29.24
C ALA A 854 -14.16 -5.41 27.84
N ASP A 855 -15.40 -4.94 27.72
CA ASP A 855 -16.09 -4.75 26.44
C ASP A 855 -16.54 -3.32 26.18
N VAL A 856 -16.38 -2.39 27.13
CA VAL A 856 -16.80 -0.98 26.98
C VAL A 856 -15.67 0.00 26.65
N GLY A 857 -14.49 -0.53 26.30
CA GLY A 857 -13.46 0.18 25.54
C GLY A 857 -12.05 0.15 26.10
N THR A 858 -11.84 -0.36 27.33
CA THR A 858 -10.50 -0.47 27.93
C THR A 858 -9.52 -1.21 27.02
N LEU A 859 -9.91 -2.35 26.44
CA LEU A 859 -9.00 -3.15 25.60
C LEU A 859 -8.64 -2.47 24.28
N GLN A 860 -9.42 -1.49 23.83
CA GLN A 860 -9.19 -0.73 22.60
C GLN A 860 -8.38 0.54 22.85
N ARG A 861 -8.50 1.14 24.04
CA ARG A 861 -7.84 2.42 24.40
C ARG A 861 -6.57 2.23 25.22
N LEU A 862 -6.60 1.37 26.23
CA LEU A 862 -5.52 1.22 27.19
C LEU A 862 -4.17 0.83 26.56
N PRO A 863 -4.09 -0.07 25.56
CA PRO A 863 -2.81 -0.39 24.91
C PRO A 863 -2.13 0.80 24.24
N LYS A 864 -2.91 1.80 23.81
CA LYS A 864 -2.38 3.04 23.22
C LYS A 864 -1.83 4.00 24.27
N LEU A 865 -2.19 3.82 25.53
CA LEU A 865 -1.74 4.64 26.66
C LEU A 865 -0.51 4.05 27.35
N ILE A 866 -0.51 2.74 27.61
CA ILE A 866 0.51 2.07 28.45
C ILE A 866 1.32 0.99 27.71
N GLY A 867 1.07 0.81 26.41
CA GLY A 867 1.67 -0.26 25.60
C GLY A 867 0.96 -1.61 25.74
N GLU A 868 1.08 -2.46 24.71
CA GLU A 868 0.35 -3.74 24.66
C GLU A 868 0.77 -4.73 25.75
N GLY A 869 2.06 -4.80 26.09
CA GLY A 869 2.56 -5.78 27.07
C GLY A 869 1.93 -5.58 28.44
N MET A 870 1.95 -4.35 28.96
CA MET A 870 1.37 -4.02 30.26
C MET A 870 -0.17 -4.14 30.22
N ALA A 871 -0.81 -3.69 29.14
CA ALA A 871 -2.26 -3.82 29.00
C ALA A 871 -2.73 -5.28 29.04
N ARG A 872 -1.99 -6.20 28.41
CA ARG A 872 -2.28 -7.64 28.46
C ARG A 872 -2.10 -8.21 29.86
N GLU A 873 -1.01 -7.87 30.55
CA GLU A 873 -0.78 -8.34 31.92
C GLU A 873 -1.92 -7.92 32.86
N LEU A 874 -2.28 -6.64 32.85
CA LEU A 874 -3.36 -6.13 33.71
C LEU A 874 -4.72 -6.74 33.34
N ALA A 875 -5.01 -6.94 32.06
CA ALA A 875 -6.27 -7.52 31.61
C ALA A 875 -6.38 -9.02 31.90
N TYR A 876 -5.28 -9.77 31.82
CA TYR A 876 -5.27 -11.22 32.08
C TYR A 876 -5.26 -11.56 33.56
N THR A 877 -4.61 -10.73 34.38
CA THR A 877 -4.46 -11.01 35.80
C THR A 877 -5.56 -10.41 36.67
N GLY A 878 -6.26 -9.38 36.17
CA GLY A 878 -7.23 -8.61 36.95
C GLY A 878 -6.62 -7.92 38.18
N ARG A 879 -5.28 -7.91 38.31
CA ARG A 879 -4.61 -7.51 39.54
C ARG A 879 -4.85 -6.03 39.84
N LYS A 880 -4.78 -5.70 41.13
CA LYS A 880 -4.74 -4.31 41.56
C LYS A 880 -3.35 -3.74 41.32
N PHE A 881 -3.29 -2.47 40.92
CA PHE A 881 -2.07 -1.70 40.81
C PHE A 881 -2.22 -0.33 41.47
N SER A 882 -1.10 0.22 41.94
CA SER A 882 -1.06 1.44 42.77
C SER A 882 -0.98 2.72 41.94
N ALA A 883 -1.20 3.87 42.56
CA ALA A 883 -0.94 5.18 41.96
C ALA A 883 0.50 5.34 41.42
N ALA A 884 1.49 4.83 42.16
CA ALA A 884 2.89 4.88 41.74
C ALA A 884 3.13 4.04 40.48
N GLU A 885 2.54 2.85 40.40
CA GLU A 885 2.66 1.98 39.24
C GLU A 885 1.90 2.56 38.03
N ALA A 886 0.71 3.13 38.27
CA ALA A 886 -0.06 3.84 37.24
C ALA A 886 0.72 5.02 36.63
N LEU A 887 1.54 5.71 37.44
CA LEU A 887 2.43 6.77 36.97
C LEU A 887 3.59 6.20 36.14
N ASP A 888 4.22 5.12 36.61
CA ASP A 888 5.35 4.48 35.93
C ASP A 888 4.97 4.00 34.51
N MET A 889 3.80 3.38 34.37
CA MET A 889 3.26 2.94 33.08
C MET A 889 2.59 4.06 32.27
N ARG A 890 2.61 5.31 32.76
CA ARG A 890 2.00 6.51 32.12
C ARG A 890 0.49 6.44 31.94
N LEU A 891 -0.20 5.61 32.72
CA LEU A 891 -1.66 5.65 32.80
C LEU A 891 -2.10 7.02 33.35
N VAL A 892 -1.43 7.53 34.38
CA VAL A 892 -1.69 8.87 34.94
C VAL A 892 -0.53 9.83 34.64
N ASN A 893 -0.85 11.10 34.47
CA ASN A 893 0.09 12.18 34.20
C ASN A 893 0.83 12.66 35.46
N ARG A 894 0.17 12.62 36.62
CA ARG A 894 0.74 13.04 37.92
C ARG A 894 -0.02 12.41 39.09
N VAL A 895 0.72 12.13 40.17
CA VAL A 895 0.20 11.71 41.48
C VAL A 895 0.29 12.87 42.46
N PHE A 896 -0.76 13.09 43.26
CA PHE A 896 -0.85 14.13 44.29
C PHE A 896 -0.95 13.52 45.69
N ASP A 897 -0.46 14.24 46.70
CA ASP A 897 -0.34 13.71 48.07
C ASP A 897 -1.68 13.45 48.78
N SER A 898 -2.76 14.13 48.36
CA SER A 898 -4.10 13.94 48.91
C SER A 898 -5.19 14.21 47.87
N ARG A 899 -6.44 13.87 48.19
CA ARG A 899 -7.62 14.19 47.36
C ARG A 899 -7.78 15.70 47.18
N GLU A 900 -7.56 16.49 48.23
CA GLU A 900 -7.67 17.95 48.19
C GLU A 900 -6.58 18.55 47.30
N ALA A 901 -5.35 18.04 47.41
CA ALA A 901 -4.23 18.44 46.55
C ALA A 901 -4.49 18.08 45.08
N LEU A 902 -5.05 16.89 44.82
CA LEU A 902 -5.49 16.46 43.49
C LEU A 902 -6.55 17.41 42.92
N GLN A 903 -7.60 17.71 43.68
CA GLN A 903 -8.67 18.61 43.23
C GLN A 903 -8.15 20.02 42.93
N ALA A 904 -7.31 20.57 43.81
CA ALA A 904 -6.71 21.88 43.61
C ALA A 904 -5.81 21.90 42.36
N GLY A 905 -4.92 20.91 42.21
CA GLY A 905 -3.98 20.84 41.09
C GLY A 905 -4.65 20.60 39.74
N VAL A 906 -5.68 19.75 39.68
CA VAL A 906 -6.46 19.54 38.45
C VAL A 906 -7.27 20.78 38.10
N ARG A 907 -7.83 21.48 39.09
CA ARG A 907 -8.54 22.75 38.86
C ARG A 907 -7.61 23.85 38.36
N GLU A 908 -6.38 23.93 38.88
CA GLU A 908 -5.35 24.86 38.38
C GLU A 908 -5.03 24.60 36.89
N LEU A 909 -4.82 23.33 36.52
CA LEU A 909 -4.59 22.93 35.12
C LEU A 909 -5.78 23.28 34.22
N ALA A 910 -7.01 22.99 34.68
CA ALA A 910 -8.22 23.34 33.95
C ALA A 910 -8.36 24.85 33.74
N THR A 911 -8.06 25.67 34.76
CA THR A 911 -8.03 27.14 34.66
C THR A 911 -7.01 27.61 33.61
N SER A 912 -5.81 27.02 33.61
CA SER A 912 -4.79 27.35 32.62
C SER A 912 -5.22 27.02 31.19
N ILE A 913 -5.94 25.92 30.98
CA ILE A 913 -6.46 25.53 29.66
C ILE A 913 -7.64 26.44 29.27
N ALA A 914 -8.55 26.75 30.20
CA ALA A 914 -9.72 27.60 29.96
C ALA A 914 -9.35 29.06 29.57
N ALA A 915 -8.17 29.51 29.98
CA ALA A 915 -7.60 30.80 29.59
C ALA A 915 -7.03 30.85 28.15
N LYS A 916 -6.98 29.73 27.42
CA LYS A 916 -6.53 29.67 26.02
C LYS A 916 -7.69 29.83 25.04
N SER A 917 -7.37 30.03 23.75
CA SER A 917 -8.38 30.06 22.69
C SER A 917 -9.16 28.74 22.68
N PRO A 918 -10.49 28.75 22.88
CA PRO A 918 -11.29 27.53 22.89
C PRO A 918 -11.24 26.82 21.55
N LEU A 919 -11.16 27.58 20.46
CA LEU A 919 -11.04 27.07 19.11
C LEU A 919 -9.70 26.38 18.85
N ALA A 920 -8.59 26.96 19.32
CA ALA A 920 -7.28 26.34 19.21
C ALA A 920 -7.18 25.06 20.04
N VAL A 921 -7.68 25.07 21.27
CA VAL A 921 -7.67 23.90 22.16
C VAL A 921 -8.52 22.74 21.60
N ARG A 922 -9.72 23.04 21.06
CA ARG A 922 -10.56 22.05 20.35
C ARG A 922 -9.82 21.44 19.17
N GLY A 923 -9.13 22.27 18.37
CA GLY A 923 -8.31 21.81 17.25
C GLY A 923 -7.16 20.90 17.68
N VAL A 924 -6.46 21.22 18.77
CA VAL A 924 -5.38 20.37 19.30
C VAL A 924 -5.92 18.98 19.68
N LYS A 925 -7.04 18.93 20.41
CA LYS A 925 -7.66 17.65 20.79
C LYS A 925 -8.07 16.83 19.57
N GLU A 926 -8.78 17.45 18.62
CA GLU A 926 -9.24 16.79 17.38
C GLU A 926 -8.07 16.14 16.63
N MET A 927 -6.97 16.87 16.49
CA MET A 927 -5.82 16.41 15.71
C MET A 927 -5.01 15.31 16.41
N ILE A 928 -4.89 15.37 17.73
CA ILE A 928 -4.27 14.30 18.52
C ILE A 928 -5.11 13.02 18.43
N ASN A 929 -6.43 13.14 18.57
CA ASN A 929 -7.35 12.01 18.47
C ASN A 929 -7.36 11.40 17.07
N TYR A 930 -7.35 12.23 16.02
CA TYR A 930 -7.26 11.75 14.65
C TYR A 930 -5.93 11.02 14.39
N ALA A 931 -4.80 11.63 14.79
CA ALA A 931 -3.47 11.06 14.57
C ALA A 931 -3.24 9.72 15.31
N ARG A 932 -3.95 9.47 16.42
CA ARG A 932 -3.90 8.20 17.16
C ARG A 932 -4.25 6.98 16.29
N ASP A 933 -5.20 7.17 15.36
CA ASP A 933 -5.81 6.08 14.58
C ASP A 933 -5.51 6.17 13.07
N HIS A 934 -4.70 7.15 12.65
CA HIS A 934 -4.37 7.41 11.25
C HIS A 934 -2.87 7.56 11.03
N THR A 935 -2.44 7.58 9.77
CA THR A 935 -1.02 7.78 9.45
C THR A 935 -0.61 9.23 9.70
N VAL A 936 0.70 9.46 9.86
CA VAL A 936 1.26 10.82 9.97
C VAL A 936 0.86 11.68 8.76
N ALA A 937 0.80 11.11 7.56
CA ALA A 937 0.43 11.86 6.35
C ALA A 937 -1.04 12.31 6.40
N ASP A 938 -1.95 11.43 6.83
CA ASP A 938 -3.38 11.76 6.98
C ASP A 938 -3.56 12.85 8.05
N GLY A 939 -2.89 12.70 9.19
CA GLY A 939 -2.92 13.69 10.28
C GLY A 939 -2.39 15.06 9.84
N LEU A 940 -1.29 15.10 9.08
CA LEU A 940 -0.72 16.33 8.54
C LEU A 940 -1.65 17.01 7.51
N ASN A 941 -2.34 16.24 6.68
CA ASN A 941 -3.32 16.79 5.74
C ASN A 941 -4.54 17.36 6.48
N TYR A 942 -5.02 16.67 7.52
CA TYR A 942 -6.17 17.13 8.28
C TYR A 942 -5.88 18.41 9.07
N ILE A 943 -4.72 18.50 9.75
CA ILE A 943 -4.33 19.74 10.44
C ILE A 943 -4.09 20.89 9.46
N ALA A 944 -3.58 20.63 8.25
CA ALA A 944 -3.46 21.66 7.22
C ALA A 944 -4.82 22.25 6.85
N THR A 945 -5.84 21.40 6.70
CA THR A 945 -7.23 21.82 6.43
C THR A 945 -7.81 22.63 7.58
N TRP A 946 -7.64 22.14 8.82
CA TRP A 946 -8.10 22.84 10.01
C TRP A 946 -7.44 24.21 10.16
N ASN A 947 -6.10 24.28 10.05
CA ASN A 947 -5.38 25.54 10.16
C ASN A 947 -5.69 26.52 9.02
N ALA A 948 -5.94 26.04 7.80
CA ALA A 948 -6.37 26.90 6.70
C ALA A 948 -7.67 27.64 7.02
N ALA A 949 -8.60 27.01 7.74
CA ALA A 949 -9.82 27.66 8.22
C ALA A 949 -9.57 28.54 9.46
N MET A 950 -8.72 28.09 10.39
CA MET A 950 -8.61 28.69 11.73
C MET A 950 -7.57 29.81 11.87
N LEU A 951 -6.56 29.88 10.99
CA LEU A 951 -5.54 30.93 11.03
C LEU A 951 -6.10 32.33 10.73
N MET A 952 -7.28 32.42 10.12
CA MET A 952 -7.96 33.69 9.88
C MET A 952 -8.97 34.06 10.98
N SER A 953 -8.95 33.37 12.13
CA SER A 953 -9.91 33.61 13.22
C SER A 953 -9.61 34.87 14.02
N ASN A 954 -10.66 35.48 14.57
CA ASN A 954 -10.54 36.61 15.49
C ASN A 954 -9.77 36.25 16.78
N ASP A 955 -9.77 34.98 17.18
CA ASP A 955 -9.00 34.49 18.33
C ASP A 955 -7.48 34.69 18.13
N LEU A 956 -6.97 34.45 16.91
CA LEU A 956 -5.55 34.68 16.63
C LEU A 956 -5.20 36.17 16.75
N GLN A 957 -6.06 37.05 16.22
CA GLN A 957 -5.88 38.48 16.31
C GLN A 957 -5.92 38.98 17.76
N GLU A 958 -6.88 38.50 18.56
CA GLU A 958 -7.01 38.83 19.97
C GLU A 958 -5.79 38.37 20.77
N ALA A 959 -5.31 37.15 20.54
CA ALA A 959 -4.10 36.64 21.19
C ALA A 959 -2.87 37.51 20.88
N MET A 960 -2.71 37.92 19.62
CA MET A 960 -1.62 38.81 19.20
C MET A 960 -1.73 40.20 19.85
N MET A 961 -2.91 40.83 19.81
CA MET A 961 -3.16 42.16 20.39
C MET A 961 -2.97 42.17 21.91
N ALA A 962 -3.46 41.14 22.60
CA ALA A 962 -3.31 41.00 24.05
C ALA A 962 -1.83 40.89 24.46
N ASN A 963 -1.06 40.09 23.73
CA ASN A 963 0.38 39.92 23.95
C ASN A 963 1.14 41.23 23.71
N MET A 964 0.85 41.94 22.62
CA MET A 964 1.44 43.27 22.36
C MET A 964 1.08 44.30 23.44
N GLY A 965 -0.16 44.24 23.96
CA GLY A 965 -0.65 45.11 25.03
C GLY A 965 -0.32 44.66 26.46
N LYS A 966 0.44 43.55 26.64
CA LYS A 966 0.75 42.94 27.94
C LYS A 966 -0.48 42.71 28.84
N ARG A 967 -1.61 42.34 28.24
CA ARG A 967 -2.85 41.96 28.93
C ARG A 967 -3.18 40.50 28.67
N GLN A 968 -4.06 39.91 29.50
CA GLN A 968 -4.59 38.59 29.20
C GLN A 968 -5.56 38.66 28.01
N PRO A 969 -5.51 37.69 27.07
CA PRO A 969 -6.47 37.63 25.97
C PRO A 969 -7.86 37.24 26.47
N VAL A 970 -8.89 37.82 25.87
CA VAL A 970 -10.29 37.51 26.16
C VAL A 970 -10.93 36.92 24.91
N PHE A 971 -11.03 35.60 24.87
CA PHE A 971 -11.64 34.87 23.76
C PHE A 971 -13.16 34.82 23.90
N LYS A 972 -13.87 34.84 22.77
CA LYS A 972 -15.31 34.58 22.72
C LYS A 972 -15.57 33.08 22.88
N ASP A 973 -16.74 32.75 23.44
CA ASP A 973 -17.17 31.37 23.67
C ASP A 973 -17.67 30.65 22.41
#